data_AF-A0A954K1S7-F1
#
_entry.id   AF-A0A954K1S7-F1
#
_cell.length_a   1.000
_cell.length_b   1.000
_cell.length_c   1.000
_cell.angle_alpha   90.00
_cell.angle_beta   90.00
_cell.angle_gamma   90.00
#
_symmetry.space_group_name_H-M   'P 1'
#
loop_
_entity.id
_entity.type
_entity.pdbx_description
1 polymer ?
#
loop_
_entity_poly.entity_id
_entity_poly.type
_entity_poly.pdbx_seq_one_letter_code
_entity_poly.pdbx_strand_id
1 'polypeptide(L)'
;PVIAKTPEQVAVERLRGFYTNLQQNKDGSVRLVRFSKPHVTLEVLEYLEPFHKLDYLALVCPQIGDAALEHIEHLTNLDTLMLSESAISDAGLSHLQRLNKLERLYLDQTKVSDAGLAKLAPLQQLKVLSLNNTRVSDKGLEHLVGLSQLEVLFLSGTKVSDAGFHALAKLKNLKVLYLSRTPLQGTQLAELAALKSLEHLALNRCTLHQSAVASLAELTQLKGLEVYHTGLSSESVTELRTALAKTQLFTERDSESPPQTDLLQFANSVDLEMKPILLPVKERIAAGEKFTPDFQQHVIPLLGRLGCNSRNCHGSFQGRGGFQLSMFGYDFKLDHDNLLERIDLQKPEASLVLNKPTSEDEHEGGLKLPPGGWEQKLLREWIAAGAATVGKEAPRFVRLDVTPKQVVFAEKGETVSLKAIAVWSDGTQEDVTCLTRFESKDDSVAEVTPEGVIRSKGAGDTYVISYYDNGIFSTQVILPVQKYAPGAYPEVATPTDVDRHVVSKLRKLGIQPSGLCTDDEFLRRVSLDMTGTLPTPEEVRVFLKDTSTEKRSQKIEELLNRPGYVTWWTMKLCDLTGSNAGYLGGTEMAQPVAGQWNAWIRRRVEDNVGWDKIVSGIILGTSRLPGQTFEEFMAQQSQFTSTTDRADFTALDNTMPHYWARSNMTVPSDKALAFGFTFLGMRLDCAQCHKHPFDEWSKQDFELFTEFFTRIKFGVPPDAAVLHEQSRNMLGVPVKLNTAALRRQSYLRIAAEGRPIPWREVYIEPAKTDKQPAKLLGGQEIDLSQTKDPRELLMRWMLNEPNHYFAKAFVNRIWAHYFNVGIINPPDDLNQANPPSNKALLDYLVQGFIDSGYDMKWLHRTITNSRTYQLSWRPNPTNRKDTRNFSHAVLRRLPAEVAIDAILQATANQKTMNQLVSQTDRRKISQHPLSFQARAIDFSLLVFGKPLRTTNCDCERQNEPTLLQSLYVRNDEEMLTNLTRADGWLMELKNASLKPSEQEALVTEAYLRTLSRFPEPMEMKESLQHLQKTATVQEGLHDLLWALLNTQEFITNH
;
A
#
# COMPACT_ATOMS: atom_id res chain seq x y z
N PRO A 1 -62.33 -2.38 19.04
CA PRO A 1 -62.40 -2.79 17.62
C PRO A 1 -60.99 -2.98 17.04
N VAL A 2 -60.62 -4.22 16.70
CA VAL A 2 -59.37 -4.47 15.96
C VAL A 2 -59.59 -3.92 14.55
N ILE A 3 -58.89 -2.84 14.21
CA ILE A 3 -58.93 -2.29 12.84
C ILE A 3 -58.23 -3.32 11.95
N ALA A 4 -58.96 -3.87 10.96
CA ALA A 4 -58.38 -4.80 10.00
C ALA A 4 -57.24 -4.12 9.24
N LYS A 5 -56.07 -4.77 9.19
CA LYS A 5 -54.90 -4.24 8.46
C LYS A 5 -55.17 -4.24 6.95
N THR A 6 -54.73 -3.20 6.25
CA THR A 6 -54.81 -3.17 4.78
C THR A 6 -53.84 -4.18 4.16
N PRO A 7 -54.07 -4.65 2.92
CA PRO A 7 -53.12 -5.53 2.21
C PRO A 7 -51.70 -4.96 2.16
N GLU A 8 -51.58 -3.63 1.98
CA GLU A 8 -50.31 -2.90 2.01
C GLU A 8 -49.63 -2.96 3.40
N GLN A 9 -50.38 -2.83 4.50
CA GLN A 9 -49.83 -2.98 5.85
C GLN A 9 -49.34 -4.42 6.12
N VAL A 10 -50.03 -5.43 5.60
CA VAL A 10 -49.60 -6.83 5.70
C VAL A 10 -48.33 -7.07 4.88
N ALA A 11 -48.25 -6.51 3.68
CA ALA A 11 -47.06 -6.57 2.84
C ALA A 11 -45.83 -5.92 3.50
N VAL A 12 -45.99 -4.75 4.13
CA VAL A 12 -44.91 -4.10 4.90
C VAL A 12 -44.38 -5.01 6.02
N GLU A 13 -45.27 -5.73 6.72
CA GLU A 13 -44.86 -6.67 7.76
C GLU A 13 -44.09 -7.87 7.21
N ARG A 14 -44.50 -8.40 6.05
CA ARG A 14 -43.83 -9.53 5.39
C ARG A 14 -42.48 -9.16 4.79
N LEU A 15 -42.34 -7.92 4.31
CA LEU A 15 -41.08 -7.40 3.77
C LEU A 15 -40.05 -7.06 4.85
N ARG A 16 -40.43 -7.06 6.13
CA ARG A 16 -39.54 -6.73 7.25
C ARG A 16 -38.32 -7.65 7.26
N GLY A 17 -37.13 -7.05 7.15
CA GLY A 17 -35.85 -7.76 7.13
C GLY A 17 -35.25 -7.93 5.73
N PHE A 18 -36.04 -7.75 4.67
CA PHE A 18 -35.59 -7.86 3.28
C PHE A 18 -35.22 -6.51 2.65
N TYR A 19 -35.93 -5.43 2.99
CA TYR A 19 -35.56 -4.08 2.56
C TYR A 19 -34.49 -3.45 3.47
N THR A 20 -33.74 -2.49 2.92
CA THR A 20 -32.87 -1.55 3.65
C THR A 20 -33.63 -0.27 3.99
N ASN A 21 -34.41 0.27 3.05
CA ASN A 21 -35.29 1.41 3.31
C ASN A 21 -36.72 1.12 2.87
N LEU A 22 -37.69 1.58 3.67
CA LEU A 22 -39.09 1.64 3.30
C LEU A 22 -39.69 2.92 3.90
N GLN A 23 -40.24 3.81 3.08
CA GLN A 23 -40.87 5.04 3.53
C GLN A 23 -42.35 5.06 3.15
N GLN A 24 -43.16 5.67 4.02
CA GLN A 24 -44.59 5.87 3.81
C GLN A 24 -44.93 7.36 3.68
N ASN A 25 -45.94 7.66 2.87
CA ASN A 25 -46.59 8.96 2.79
C ASN A 25 -47.36 9.25 4.09
N LYS A 26 -47.77 10.52 4.27
CA LYS A 26 -48.60 10.94 5.42
C LYS A 26 -49.94 10.19 5.51
N ASP A 27 -50.44 9.67 4.39
CA ASP A 27 -51.68 8.87 4.32
C ASP A 27 -51.46 7.37 4.62
N GLY A 28 -50.21 6.96 4.92
CA GLY A 28 -49.85 5.58 5.25
C GLY A 28 -49.48 4.70 4.05
N SER A 29 -49.62 5.19 2.81
CA SER A 29 -49.20 4.43 1.61
C SER A 29 -47.68 4.37 1.47
N VAL A 30 -47.13 3.28 0.96
CA VAL A 30 -45.69 3.11 0.75
C VAL A 30 -45.28 3.89 -0.50
N ARG A 31 -44.29 4.78 -0.35
CA ARG A 31 -43.75 5.58 -1.46
C ARG A 31 -42.39 5.07 -1.96
N LEU A 32 -41.56 4.59 -1.05
CA LEU A 32 -40.19 4.20 -1.36
C LEU A 32 -39.89 2.82 -0.78
N VAL A 33 -39.26 1.95 -1.56
CA VAL A 33 -38.70 0.68 -1.10
C VAL A 33 -37.31 0.49 -1.70
N ARG A 34 -36.34 0.12 -0.87
CA ARG A 34 -34.98 -0.23 -1.30
C ARG A 34 -34.61 -1.63 -0.84
N PHE A 35 -34.20 -2.45 -1.78
CA PHE A 35 -33.59 -3.76 -1.59
C PHE A 35 -32.13 -3.67 -2.03
N SER A 36 -31.22 -4.01 -1.13
CA SER A 36 -29.78 -4.08 -1.41
C SER A 36 -29.08 -5.16 -0.60
N LYS A 37 -29.82 -6.22 -0.23
CA LYS A 37 -29.32 -7.33 0.57
C LYS A 37 -29.17 -8.59 -0.29
N PRO A 38 -28.15 -9.45 -0.04
CA PRO A 38 -27.88 -10.64 -0.84
C PRO A 38 -28.93 -11.76 -0.69
N HIS A 39 -29.83 -11.66 0.30
CA HIS A 39 -30.87 -12.68 0.58
C HIS A 39 -32.26 -12.32 0.04
N VAL A 40 -32.38 -11.31 -0.81
CA VAL A 40 -33.65 -11.00 -1.49
C VAL A 40 -33.87 -12.03 -2.61
N THR A 41 -34.99 -12.76 -2.55
CA THR A 41 -35.42 -13.78 -3.53
C THR A 41 -36.60 -13.28 -4.35
N LEU A 42 -36.98 -13.98 -5.43
CA LEU A 42 -38.15 -13.62 -6.25
C LEU A 42 -39.46 -13.65 -5.44
N GLU A 43 -39.64 -14.65 -4.57
CA GLU A 43 -40.80 -14.76 -3.67
C GLU A 43 -40.99 -13.52 -2.78
N VAL A 44 -39.90 -12.86 -2.40
CA VAL A 44 -39.97 -11.62 -1.61
C VAL A 44 -40.56 -10.47 -2.42
N LEU A 45 -40.30 -10.43 -3.73
CA LEU A 45 -40.79 -9.37 -4.61
C LEU A 45 -42.30 -9.48 -4.87
N GLU A 46 -42.91 -10.66 -4.70
CA GLU A 46 -44.37 -10.83 -4.75
C GLU A 46 -45.10 -9.93 -3.73
N TYR A 47 -44.46 -9.64 -2.59
CA TYR A 47 -45.06 -8.77 -1.59
C TYR A 47 -45.11 -7.29 -2.00
N LEU A 48 -44.56 -6.90 -3.15
CA LEU A 48 -44.71 -5.55 -3.69
C LEU A 48 -46.06 -5.31 -4.38
N GLU A 49 -46.84 -6.37 -4.65
CA GLU A 49 -48.13 -6.30 -5.36
C GLU A 49 -49.07 -5.18 -4.85
N PRO A 50 -49.23 -4.96 -3.52
CA PRO A 50 -50.17 -3.95 -3.02
C PRO A 50 -49.67 -2.50 -3.10
N PHE A 51 -48.41 -2.24 -3.49
CA PHE A 51 -47.78 -0.91 -3.38
C PHE A 51 -48.05 -0.02 -4.60
N HIS A 52 -49.32 0.19 -4.96
CA HIS A 52 -49.69 0.94 -6.18
C HIS A 52 -49.28 2.42 -6.20
N LYS A 53 -48.95 3.01 -5.04
CA LYS A 53 -48.47 4.40 -4.92
C LYS A 53 -46.94 4.52 -4.87
N LEU A 54 -46.21 3.41 -4.98
CA LEU A 54 -44.76 3.40 -4.94
C LEU A 54 -44.18 4.28 -6.04
N ASP A 55 -43.40 5.28 -5.67
CA ASP A 55 -42.73 6.23 -6.55
C ASP A 55 -41.23 5.92 -6.70
N TYR A 56 -40.64 5.24 -5.73
CA TYR A 56 -39.22 4.88 -5.74
C TYR A 56 -39.01 3.40 -5.41
N LEU A 57 -38.32 2.69 -6.31
CA LEU A 57 -37.87 1.33 -6.07
C LEU A 57 -36.39 1.17 -6.39
N ALA A 58 -35.65 0.51 -5.51
CA ALA A 58 -34.29 0.10 -5.76
C ALA A 58 -34.13 -1.41 -5.53
N LEU A 59 -33.60 -2.12 -6.52
CA LEU A 59 -33.29 -3.55 -6.53
C LEU A 59 -31.80 -3.74 -6.87
N VAL A 60 -30.92 -3.32 -5.96
CA VAL A 60 -29.46 -3.37 -6.12
C VAL A 60 -28.94 -4.67 -5.51
N CYS A 61 -29.21 -5.79 -6.20
CA CYS A 61 -28.96 -7.14 -5.71
C CYS A 61 -28.33 -8.00 -6.83
N PRO A 62 -27.07 -8.45 -6.71
CA PRO A 62 -26.38 -9.20 -7.77
C PRO A 62 -27.06 -10.51 -8.20
N GLN A 63 -27.84 -11.11 -7.31
CA GLN A 63 -28.57 -12.36 -7.58
C GLN A 63 -29.90 -12.16 -8.33
N ILE A 64 -30.39 -10.92 -8.43
CA ILE A 64 -31.68 -10.60 -9.05
C ILE A 64 -31.49 -10.48 -10.57
N GLY A 65 -32.14 -11.38 -11.31
CA GLY A 65 -32.16 -11.42 -12.78
C GLY A 65 -33.55 -11.05 -13.35
N ASP A 66 -33.73 -11.26 -14.66
CA ASP A 66 -34.85 -10.71 -15.44
C ASP A 66 -36.25 -11.00 -14.87
N ALA A 67 -36.46 -12.20 -14.31
CA ALA A 67 -37.73 -12.61 -13.70
C ALA A 67 -38.21 -11.68 -12.56
N ALA A 68 -37.30 -10.94 -11.93
CA ALA A 68 -37.67 -9.96 -10.91
C ALA A 68 -38.51 -8.81 -11.46
N LEU A 69 -38.34 -8.46 -12.74
CA LEU A 69 -39.05 -7.35 -13.35
C LEU A 69 -40.52 -7.68 -13.64
N GLU A 70 -40.87 -8.97 -13.76
CA GLU A 70 -42.26 -9.45 -13.82
C GLU A 70 -43.04 -9.08 -12.55
N HIS A 71 -42.37 -9.07 -11.40
CA HIS A 71 -43.02 -8.74 -10.13
C HIS A 71 -43.19 -7.24 -9.90
N ILE A 72 -42.69 -6.37 -10.78
CA ILE A 72 -42.75 -4.91 -10.60
C ILE A 72 -43.35 -4.17 -11.81
N GLU A 73 -43.68 -4.86 -12.90
CA GLU A 73 -44.26 -4.23 -14.10
C GLU A 73 -45.61 -3.54 -13.86
N HIS A 74 -46.31 -3.89 -12.78
CA HIS A 74 -47.59 -3.30 -12.38
C HIS A 74 -47.43 -2.01 -11.54
N LEU A 75 -46.22 -1.68 -11.09
CA LEU A 75 -45.91 -0.51 -10.24
C LEU A 75 -45.80 0.77 -11.08
N THR A 76 -46.86 1.08 -11.82
CA THR A 76 -46.91 2.15 -12.84
C THR A 76 -46.77 3.58 -12.28
N ASN A 77 -46.72 3.75 -10.96
CA ASN A 77 -46.49 5.05 -10.32
C ASN A 77 -45.00 5.37 -10.07
N LEU A 78 -44.09 4.45 -10.37
CA LEU A 78 -42.66 4.64 -10.20
C LEU A 78 -42.13 5.84 -11.00
N ASP A 79 -41.49 6.77 -10.30
CA ASP A 79 -40.66 7.83 -10.89
C ASP A 79 -39.18 7.44 -10.91
N THR A 80 -38.72 6.61 -9.97
CA THR A 80 -37.33 6.16 -9.86
C THR A 80 -37.21 4.66 -9.74
N LEU A 81 -36.36 4.08 -10.56
CA LEU A 81 -36.02 2.67 -10.54
C LEU A 81 -34.51 2.49 -10.59
N MET A 82 -33.94 1.90 -9.54
CA MET A 82 -32.52 1.54 -9.50
C MET A 82 -32.36 0.03 -9.62
N LEU A 83 -31.67 -0.42 -10.66
CA LEU A 83 -31.34 -1.81 -10.93
C LEU A 83 -29.83 -2.03 -11.07
N SER A 84 -29.01 -1.03 -10.70
CA SER A 84 -27.56 -1.13 -10.78
C SER A 84 -27.03 -2.36 -10.02
N GLU A 85 -25.94 -2.95 -10.51
CA GLU A 85 -25.27 -4.13 -9.93
C GLU A 85 -26.16 -5.39 -9.82
N SER A 86 -27.21 -5.49 -10.64
CA SER A 86 -28.06 -6.69 -10.75
C SER A 86 -27.71 -7.53 -11.97
N ALA A 87 -28.21 -8.78 -12.00
CA ALA A 87 -28.03 -9.69 -13.13
C ALA A 87 -29.02 -9.44 -14.28
N ILE A 88 -29.73 -8.30 -14.29
CA ILE A 88 -30.67 -7.90 -15.34
C ILE A 88 -29.97 -7.80 -16.70
N SER A 89 -30.64 -8.34 -17.71
CA SER A 89 -30.22 -8.40 -19.10
C SER A 89 -31.22 -7.66 -20.01
N ASP A 90 -30.95 -7.67 -21.32
CA ASP A 90 -31.82 -7.08 -22.33
C ASP A 90 -33.25 -7.64 -22.30
N ALA A 91 -33.41 -8.91 -21.93
CA ALA A 91 -34.71 -9.56 -21.85
C ALA A 91 -35.56 -8.96 -20.73
N GLY A 92 -34.99 -8.69 -19.56
CA GLY A 92 -35.72 -8.13 -18.43
C GLY A 92 -36.32 -6.75 -18.73
N LEU A 93 -35.65 -5.93 -19.55
CA LEU A 93 -36.12 -4.58 -19.85
C LEU A 93 -37.48 -4.53 -20.57
N SER A 94 -37.98 -5.63 -21.16
CA SER A 94 -39.33 -5.65 -21.74
C SER A 94 -40.44 -5.44 -20.71
N HIS A 95 -40.20 -5.76 -19.44
CA HIS A 95 -41.17 -5.60 -18.37
C HIS A 95 -41.31 -4.14 -17.91
N LEU A 96 -40.37 -3.27 -18.28
CA LEU A 96 -40.42 -1.87 -17.86
C LEU A 96 -41.36 -1.01 -18.71
N GLN A 97 -41.83 -1.50 -19.87
CA GLN A 97 -42.57 -0.70 -20.86
C GLN A 97 -43.86 -0.05 -20.31
N ARG A 98 -44.45 -0.60 -19.25
CA ARG A 98 -45.65 -0.06 -18.59
C ARG A 98 -45.37 1.03 -17.56
N LEU A 99 -44.11 1.22 -17.16
CA LEU A 99 -43.68 2.21 -16.16
C LEU A 99 -43.55 3.60 -16.78
N ASN A 100 -44.62 4.08 -17.41
CA ASN A 100 -44.61 5.28 -18.24
C ASN A 100 -44.40 6.62 -17.48
N LYS A 101 -44.41 6.59 -16.14
CA LYS A 101 -44.07 7.73 -15.28
C LYS A 101 -42.61 7.77 -14.86
N LEU A 102 -41.80 6.79 -15.25
CA LEU A 102 -40.42 6.68 -14.82
C LEU A 102 -39.59 7.85 -15.35
N GLU A 103 -39.03 8.63 -14.43
CA GLU A 103 -38.16 9.77 -14.73
C GLU A 103 -36.67 9.42 -14.55
N ARG A 104 -36.34 8.46 -13.69
CA ARG A 104 -34.96 8.11 -13.34
C ARG A 104 -34.74 6.61 -13.37
N LEU A 105 -33.81 6.15 -14.20
CA LEU A 105 -33.46 4.74 -14.35
C LEU A 105 -31.95 4.53 -14.24
N TYR A 106 -31.55 3.66 -13.31
CA TYR A 106 -30.14 3.32 -13.08
C TYR A 106 -29.89 1.84 -13.39
N LEU A 107 -28.96 1.57 -14.30
CA LEU A 107 -28.64 0.25 -14.85
C LEU A 107 -27.13 -0.02 -14.83
N ASP A 108 -26.39 0.66 -13.98
CA ASP A 108 -24.92 0.54 -13.94
C ASP A 108 -24.49 -0.90 -13.64
N GLN A 109 -23.42 -1.37 -14.28
CA GLN A 109 -22.86 -2.72 -14.06
C GLN A 109 -23.87 -3.88 -14.27
N THR A 110 -24.91 -3.68 -15.08
CA THR A 110 -25.84 -4.74 -15.50
C THR A 110 -25.37 -5.44 -16.77
N LYS A 111 -26.08 -6.49 -17.21
CA LYS A 111 -25.78 -7.21 -18.47
C LYS A 111 -26.42 -6.55 -19.70
N VAL A 112 -27.00 -5.36 -19.55
CA VAL A 112 -27.67 -4.62 -20.62
C VAL A 112 -26.70 -4.24 -21.74
N SER A 113 -27.19 -4.37 -22.97
CA SER A 113 -26.52 -4.05 -24.23
C SER A 113 -27.42 -3.18 -25.12
N ASP A 114 -26.98 -2.91 -26.35
CA ASP A 114 -27.73 -2.14 -27.34
C ASP A 114 -29.16 -2.67 -27.56
N ALA A 115 -29.34 -4.00 -27.55
CA ALA A 115 -30.63 -4.63 -27.76
C ALA A 115 -31.62 -4.32 -26.61
N GLY A 116 -31.12 -4.14 -25.39
CA GLY A 116 -31.91 -3.76 -24.23
C GLY A 116 -32.39 -2.32 -24.32
N LEU A 117 -31.57 -1.39 -24.82
CA LEU A 117 -31.97 0.03 -24.97
C LEU A 117 -33.17 0.21 -25.89
N ALA A 118 -33.32 -0.62 -26.92
CA ALA A 118 -34.50 -0.63 -27.79
C ALA A 118 -35.81 -0.86 -27.02
N LYS A 119 -35.76 -1.50 -25.85
CA LYS A 119 -36.93 -1.77 -25.00
C LYS A 119 -37.34 -0.57 -24.13
N LEU A 120 -36.48 0.45 -24.00
CA LEU A 120 -36.74 1.64 -23.20
C LEU A 120 -37.52 2.72 -23.96
N ALA A 121 -37.71 2.58 -25.27
CA ALA A 121 -38.42 3.55 -26.11
C ALA A 121 -39.79 4.02 -25.57
N PRO A 122 -40.61 3.19 -24.87
CA PRO A 122 -41.88 3.64 -24.29
C PRO A 122 -41.75 4.60 -23.09
N LEU A 123 -40.57 4.72 -22.47
CA LEU A 123 -40.34 5.49 -21.23
C LEU A 123 -40.14 6.98 -21.50
N GLN A 124 -41.14 7.62 -22.12
CA GLN A 124 -41.07 8.98 -22.66
C GLN A 124 -40.87 10.09 -21.60
N GLN A 125 -41.03 9.77 -20.31
CA GLN A 125 -40.80 10.70 -19.19
C GLN A 125 -39.38 10.65 -18.62
N LEU A 126 -38.50 9.78 -19.16
CA LEU A 126 -37.17 9.57 -18.61
C LEU A 126 -36.29 10.81 -18.76
N LYS A 127 -35.82 11.33 -17.61
CA LYS A 127 -34.92 12.48 -17.48
C LYS A 127 -33.50 12.07 -17.13
N VAL A 128 -33.32 11.01 -16.35
CA VAL A 128 -32.00 10.51 -15.93
C VAL A 128 -31.86 9.04 -16.33
N LEU A 129 -30.79 8.73 -17.05
CA LEU A 129 -30.42 7.37 -17.39
C LEU A 129 -28.95 7.12 -17.07
N SER A 130 -28.69 6.12 -16.24
CA SER A 130 -27.33 5.69 -15.89
C SER A 130 -27.04 4.30 -16.44
N LEU A 131 -25.98 4.19 -17.24
CA LEU A 131 -25.57 2.99 -17.97
C LEU A 131 -24.07 2.70 -17.79
N ASN A 132 -23.46 3.16 -16.69
CA ASN A 132 -22.02 3.05 -16.50
C ASN A 132 -21.58 1.58 -16.49
N ASN A 133 -20.46 1.29 -17.13
CA ASN A 133 -19.86 -0.05 -17.22
C ASN A 133 -20.81 -1.13 -17.77
N THR A 134 -21.73 -0.76 -18.66
CA THR A 134 -22.58 -1.71 -19.41
C THR A 134 -21.97 -2.05 -20.77
N ARG A 135 -22.62 -2.92 -21.55
CA ARG A 135 -22.15 -3.34 -22.88
C ARG A 135 -22.65 -2.46 -24.02
N VAL A 136 -23.26 -1.32 -23.69
CA VAL A 136 -23.81 -0.36 -24.66
C VAL A 136 -22.70 0.22 -25.54
N SER A 137 -23.00 0.39 -26.82
CA SER A 137 -22.18 0.99 -27.87
C SER A 137 -22.95 2.08 -28.62
N ASP A 138 -22.33 2.66 -29.66
CA ASP A 138 -22.95 3.69 -30.51
C ASP A 138 -24.29 3.26 -31.10
N LYS A 139 -24.44 1.97 -31.44
CA LYS A 139 -25.69 1.43 -31.98
C LYS A 139 -26.83 1.53 -30.97
N GLY A 140 -26.54 1.34 -29.69
CA GLY A 140 -27.52 1.45 -28.63
C GLY A 140 -28.06 2.87 -28.45
N LEU A 141 -27.24 3.89 -28.72
CA LEU A 141 -27.61 5.29 -28.56
C LEU A 141 -28.71 5.73 -29.55
N GLU A 142 -28.77 5.14 -30.75
CA GLU A 142 -29.85 5.42 -31.72
C GLU A 142 -31.24 5.07 -31.15
N HIS A 143 -31.32 4.12 -30.22
CA HIS A 143 -32.57 3.77 -29.56
C HIS A 143 -33.01 4.78 -28.49
N LEU A 144 -32.09 5.64 -28.02
CA LEU A 144 -32.38 6.65 -27.00
C LEU A 144 -32.90 7.96 -27.60
N VAL A 145 -32.73 8.19 -28.91
CA VAL A 145 -33.10 9.43 -29.61
C VAL A 145 -34.57 9.82 -29.39
N GLY A 146 -35.46 8.84 -29.22
CA GLY A 146 -36.88 9.06 -28.95
C GLY A 146 -37.21 9.51 -27.52
N LEU A 147 -36.25 9.49 -26.58
CA LEU A 147 -36.44 9.90 -25.18
C LEU A 147 -36.16 11.39 -25.03
N SER A 148 -37.04 12.22 -25.59
CA SER A 148 -36.80 13.66 -25.73
C SER A 148 -36.70 14.42 -24.40
N GLN A 149 -37.10 13.82 -23.27
CA GLN A 149 -37.03 14.44 -21.94
C GLN A 149 -35.69 14.21 -21.23
N LEU A 150 -34.75 13.47 -21.84
CA LEU A 150 -33.50 13.10 -21.18
C LEU A 150 -32.61 14.33 -20.92
N GLU A 151 -32.29 14.56 -19.65
CA GLU A 151 -31.46 15.68 -19.17
C GLU A 151 -30.08 15.21 -18.70
N VAL A 152 -29.97 14.01 -18.13
CA VAL A 152 -28.72 13.47 -17.56
C VAL A 152 -28.47 12.07 -18.09
N LEU A 153 -27.28 11.86 -18.64
CA LEU A 153 -26.88 10.57 -19.21
C LEU A 153 -25.46 10.20 -18.75
N PHE A 154 -25.37 9.06 -18.07
CA PHE A 154 -24.10 8.49 -17.63
C PHE A 154 -23.73 7.26 -18.47
N LEU A 155 -22.61 7.35 -19.19
CA LEU A 155 -22.11 6.34 -20.13
C LEU A 155 -20.65 5.97 -19.84
N SER A 156 -20.15 6.25 -18.64
CA SER A 156 -18.74 6.01 -18.31
C SER A 156 -18.41 4.52 -18.36
N GLY A 157 -17.29 4.15 -18.97
CA GLY A 157 -16.87 2.74 -19.11
C GLY A 157 -17.69 1.90 -20.09
N THR A 158 -18.48 2.53 -20.96
CA THR A 158 -19.20 1.84 -22.06
C THR A 158 -18.35 1.75 -23.33
N LYS A 159 -18.89 1.15 -24.40
CA LYS A 159 -18.23 1.01 -25.71
C LYS A 159 -18.58 2.14 -26.68
N VAL A 160 -19.07 3.27 -26.18
CA VAL A 160 -19.42 4.44 -26.99
C VAL A 160 -18.14 5.07 -27.57
N SER A 161 -18.11 5.29 -28.88
CA SER A 161 -17.04 5.94 -29.63
C SER A 161 -17.53 7.26 -30.24
N ASP A 162 -16.66 7.92 -31.01
CA ASP A 162 -16.99 9.22 -31.63
C ASP A 162 -18.26 9.14 -32.51
N ALA A 163 -18.51 7.99 -33.13
CA ALA A 163 -19.70 7.75 -33.95
C ALA A 163 -21.01 7.89 -33.17
N GLY A 164 -20.96 7.71 -31.84
CA GLY A 164 -22.12 7.88 -30.96
C GLY A 164 -22.58 9.33 -30.82
N PHE A 165 -21.72 10.32 -31.12
CA PHE A 165 -22.08 11.73 -31.00
C PHE A 165 -23.23 12.13 -31.92
N HIS A 166 -23.37 11.48 -33.07
CA HIS A 166 -24.49 11.70 -33.99
C HIS A 166 -25.86 11.43 -33.35
N ALA A 167 -25.96 10.33 -32.59
CA ALA A 167 -27.18 10.00 -31.86
C ALA A 167 -27.37 10.94 -30.66
N LEU A 168 -26.32 11.19 -29.88
CA LEU A 168 -26.35 12.06 -28.71
C LEU A 168 -26.78 13.48 -29.06
N ALA A 169 -26.31 14.02 -30.19
CA ALA A 169 -26.64 15.36 -30.67
C ALA A 169 -28.14 15.57 -30.95
N LYS A 170 -28.93 14.50 -31.08
CA LYS A 170 -30.39 14.56 -31.25
C LYS A 170 -31.14 14.72 -29.91
N LEU A 171 -30.50 14.47 -28.76
CA LEU A 171 -31.09 14.60 -27.42
C LEU A 171 -31.08 16.05 -26.92
N LYS A 172 -31.91 16.92 -27.52
CA LYS A 172 -31.81 18.39 -27.38
C LYS A 172 -31.92 18.94 -25.94
N ASN A 173 -32.49 18.19 -25.01
CA ASN A 173 -32.66 18.60 -23.61
C ASN A 173 -31.53 18.13 -22.68
N LEU A 174 -30.51 17.45 -23.22
CA LEU A 174 -29.42 16.93 -22.42
C LEU A 174 -28.58 18.07 -21.81
N LYS A 175 -28.45 18.06 -20.49
CA LYS A 175 -27.71 19.03 -19.67
C LYS A 175 -26.39 18.47 -19.15
N VAL A 176 -26.36 17.18 -18.82
CA VAL A 176 -25.19 16.53 -18.19
C VAL A 176 -24.86 15.25 -18.93
N LEU A 177 -23.61 15.13 -19.38
CA LEU A 177 -23.13 13.98 -20.12
C LEU A 177 -21.78 13.49 -19.57
N TYR A 178 -21.76 12.23 -19.12
CA TYR A 178 -20.56 11.58 -18.60
C TYR A 178 -20.12 10.46 -19.53
N LEU A 179 -18.93 10.61 -20.11
CA LEU A 179 -18.35 9.68 -21.08
C LEU A 179 -16.96 9.19 -20.65
N SER A 180 -16.60 9.36 -19.38
CA SER A 180 -15.28 8.99 -18.88
C SER A 180 -14.94 7.51 -19.13
N ARG A 181 -13.69 7.20 -19.50
CA ARG A 181 -13.20 5.83 -19.79
C ARG A 181 -13.94 5.14 -20.95
N THR A 182 -14.28 5.87 -22.00
CA THR A 182 -14.85 5.32 -23.24
C THR A 182 -13.81 5.38 -24.38
N PRO A 183 -13.94 4.57 -25.45
CA PRO A 183 -13.01 4.56 -26.59
C PRO A 183 -13.15 5.78 -27.52
N LEU A 184 -13.36 6.98 -26.97
CA LEU A 184 -13.46 8.24 -27.72
C LEU A 184 -12.08 8.74 -28.17
N GLN A 185 -12.04 9.31 -29.37
CA GLN A 185 -10.88 9.99 -29.96
C GLN A 185 -11.11 11.50 -30.16
N GLY A 186 -12.36 11.97 -30.05
CA GLY A 186 -12.73 13.38 -30.15
C GLY A 186 -12.76 13.96 -31.56
N THR A 187 -12.76 13.13 -32.60
CA THR A 187 -12.77 13.54 -34.02
C THR A 187 -14.12 14.07 -34.49
N GLN A 188 -15.23 13.65 -33.86
CA GLN A 188 -16.60 14.08 -34.20
C GLN A 188 -17.27 14.90 -33.09
N LEU A 189 -16.47 15.42 -32.15
CA LEU A 189 -16.96 16.07 -30.94
C LEU A 189 -17.78 17.35 -31.24
N ALA A 190 -17.49 18.02 -32.36
CA ALA A 190 -18.21 19.21 -32.81
C ALA A 190 -19.72 18.97 -32.99
N GLU A 191 -20.15 17.71 -33.22
CA GLU A 191 -21.57 17.37 -33.31
C GLU A 191 -22.34 17.69 -32.01
N LEU A 192 -21.67 17.63 -30.85
CA LEU A 192 -22.26 18.00 -29.56
C LEU A 192 -22.57 19.51 -29.45
N ALA A 193 -22.03 20.36 -30.32
CA ALA A 193 -22.38 21.80 -30.37
C ALA A 193 -23.87 22.02 -30.70
N ALA A 194 -24.55 21.01 -31.24
CA ALA A 194 -25.99 21.01 -31.46
C ALA A 194 -26.82 20.89 -30.16
N LEU A 195 -26.20 20.54 -29.03
CA LEU A 195 -26.82 20.43 -27.71
C LEU A 195 -26.71 21.76 -26.95
N LYS A 196 -27.63 22.69 -27.24
CA LYS A 196 -27.62 24.04 -26.65
C LYS A 196 -27.91 24.05 -25.14
N SER A 197 -28.50 22.98 -24.61
CA SER A 197 -28.78 22.82 -23.18
C SER A 197 -27.65 22.14 -22.40
N LEU A 198 -26.59 21.66 -23.06
CA LEU A 198 -25.52 20.92 -22.40
C LEU A 198 -24.70 21.87 -21.51
N GLU A 199 -24.75 21.63 -20.20
CA GLU A 199 -24.06 22.45 -19.20
C GLU A 199 -22.78 21.77 -18.69
N HIS A 200 -22.75 20.44 -18.61
CA HIS A 200 -21.61 19.70 -18.08
C HIS A 200 -21.21 18.52 -18.96
N LEU A 201 -19.92 18.42 -19.28
CA LEU A 201 -19.36 17.34 -20.08
C LEU A 201 -18.12 16.75 -19.40
N ALA A 202 -18.13 15.44 -19.15
CA ALA A 202 -16.99 14.73 -18.57
C ALA A 202 -16.40 13.71 -19.55
N LEU A 203 -15.12 13.89 -19.90
CA LEU A 203 -14.36 13.09 -20.88
C LEU A 203 -13.12 12.43 -20.26
N ASN A 204 -13.10 12.28 -18.94
CA ASN A 204 -11.90 11.85 -18.24
C ASN A 204 -11.43 10.47 -18.70
N ARG A 205 -10.12 10.29 -18.89
CA ARG A 205 -9.51 9.03 -19.32
C ARG A 205 -10.02 8.55 -20.68
N CYS A 206 -10.39 9.46 -21.57
CA CYS A 206 -10.63 9.20 -23.00
C CYS A 206 -9.42 9.68 -23.79
N THR A 207 -8.85 8.87 -24.68
CA THR A 207 -7.65 9.25 -25.44
C THR A 207 -8.01 10.19 -26.60
N LEU A 208 -8.03 11.49 -26.33
CA LEU A 208 -8.43 12.51 -27.29
C LEU A 208 -7.27 12.88 -28.23
N HIS A 209 -7.55 12.96 -29.53
CA HIS A 209 -6.64 13.53 -30.50
C HIS A 209 -6.56 15.06 -30.35
N GLN A 210 -5.43 15.65 -30.70
CA GLN A 210 -5.22 17.09 -30.56
C GLN A 210 -6.23 17.95 -31.34
N SER A 211 -6.78 17.40 -32.44
CA SER A 211 -7.84 18.06 -33.23
C SER A 211 -9.16 18.23 -32.48
N ALA A 212 -9.40 17.50 -31.38
CA ALA A 212 -10.61 17.61 -30.57
C ALA A 212 -10.76 18.99 -29.90
N VAL A 213 -9.66 19.73 -29.78
CA VAL A 213 -9.55 21.01 -29.09
C VAL A 213 -10.39 22.08 -29.76
N ALA A 214 -10.28 22.20 -31.09
CA ALA A 214 -11.08 23.15 -31.86
C ALA A 214 -12.59 22.88 -31.68
N SER A 215 -12.99 21.60 -31.66
CA SER A 215 -14.38 21.21 -31.42
C SER A 215 -14.87 21.50 -30.01
N LEU A 216 -14.04 21.24 -29.00
CA LEU A 216 -14.34 21.57 -27.60
C LEU A 216 -14.48 23.08 -27.40
N ALA A 217 -13.63 23.88 -28.05
CA ALA A 217 -13.66 25.34 -28.00
C ALA A 217 -14.97 25.95 -28.51
N GLU A 218 -15.70 25.25 -29.40
CA GLU A 218 -17.02 25.68 -29.89
C GLU A 218 -18.15 25.48 -28.87
N LEU A 219 -17.94 24.68 -27.82
CA LEU A 219 -18.95 24.37 -26.79
C LEU A 219 -19.04 25.45 -25.71
N THR A 220 -19.17 26.71 -26.13
CA THR A 220 -19.18 27.89 -25.25
C THR A 220 -20.33 27.96 -24.24
N GLN A 221 -21.35 27.11 -24.39
CA GLN A 221 -22.48 26.99 -23.47
C GLN A 221 -22.15 26.23 -22.18
N LEU A 222 -21.05 25.46 -22.15
CA LEU A 222 -20.70 24.63 -21.00
C LEU A 222 -20.43 25.49 -19.76
N LYS A 223 -20.96 25.05 -18.62
CA LYS A 223 -20.60 25.53 -17.28
C LYS A 223 -19.42 24.73 -16.71
N GLY A 224 -19.31 23.45 -17.04
CA GLY A 224 -18.22 22.57 -16.60
C GLY A 224 -17.73 21.63 -17.71
N LEU A 225 -16.42 21.46 -17.80
CA LEU A 225 -15.77 20.54 -18.74
C LEU A 225 -14.63 19.79 -18.04
N GLU A 226 -14.70 18.45 -18.01
CA GLU A 226 -13.66 17.60 -17.42
C GLU A 226 -12.88 16.84 -18.49
N VAL A 227 -11.55 16.99 -18.48
CA VAL A 227 -10.64 16.42 -19.47
C VAL A 227 -9.39 15.80 -18.83
N TYR A 228 -9.51 15.22 -17.64
CA TYR A 228 -8.39 14.56 -16.93
C TYR A 228 -7.89 13.33 -17.71
N HIS A 229 -6.57 13.11 -17.82
CA HIS A 229 -5.98 11.94 -18.49
C HIS A 229 -6.50 11.73 -19.92
N THR A 230 -6.66 12.82 -20.66
CA THR A 230 -7.15 12.78 -22.04
C THR A 230 -6.06 12.75 -23.10
N GLY A 231 -4.81 13.04 -22.73
CA GLY A 231 -3.68 13.14 -23.67
C GLY A 231 -3.57 14.49 -24.40
N LEU A 232 -4.45 15.46 -24.09
CA LEU A 232 -4.35 16.82 -24.65
C LEU A 232 -3.08 17.53 -24.17
N SER A 233 -2.34 18.12 -25.12
CA SER A 233 -1.12 18.87 -24.81
C SER A 233 -1.36 20.12 -23.95
N SER A 234 -0.25 20.69 -23.45
CA SER A 234 -0.34 21.80 -22.55
C SER A 234 -0.93 23.07 -23.18
N GLU A 235 -0.51 23.33 -24.40
CA GLU A 235 -0.93 24.44 -25.26
C GLU A 235 -2.43 24.39 -25.55
N SER A 236 -2.96 23.20 -25.84
CA SER A 236 -4.38 23.09 -26.18
C SER A 236 -5.32 23.23 -24.99
N VAL A 237 -4.91 22.84 -23.79
CA VAL A 237 -5.70 23.18 -22.59
C VAL A 237 -5.73 24.70 -22.37
N THR A 238 -4.63 25.40 -22.66
CA THR A 238 -4.59 26.87 -22.59
C THR A 238 -5.52 27.48 -23.63
N GLU A 239 -5.50 26.96 -24.86
CA GLU A 239 -6.42 27.35 -25.94
C GLU A 239 -7.89 27.17 -25.51
N LEU A 240 -8.24 26.02 -24.92
CA LEU A 240 -9.58 25.77 -24.39
C LEU A 240 -9.95 26.74 -23.28
N ARG A 241 -9.03 27.03 -22.36
CA ARG A 241 -9.28 27.98 -21.27
C ARG A 241 -9.54 29.40 -21.78
N THR A 242 -8.86 29.79 -22.86
CA THR A 242 -9.10 31.08 -23.52
C THR A 242 -10.44 31.09 -24.25
N ALA A 243 -10.73 30.05 -25.04
CA ALA A 243 -11.97 29.96 -25.81
C ALA A 243 -13.21 29.82 -24.93
N LEU A 244 -13.11 29.07 -23.84
CA LEU A 244 -14.19 28.76 -22.90
C LEU A 244 -14.05 29.54 -21.59
N ALA A 245 -13.79 30.85 -21.67
CA ALA A 245 -13.46 31.68 -20.50
C ALA A 245 -14.53 31.72 -19.39
N LYS A 246 -15.78 31.32 -19.68
CA LYS A 246 -16.90 31.24 -18.72
C LYS A 246 -17.16 29.83 -18.18
N THR A 247 -16.47 28.83 -18.72
CA THR A 247 -16.62 27.42 -18.37
C THR A 247 -15.59 27.05 -17.32
N GLN A 248 -16.02 26.36 -16.26
CA GLN A 248 -15.10 25.75 -15.31
C GLN A 248 -14.44 24.54 -15.98
N LEU A 249 -13.21 24.73 -16.41
CA LEU A 249 -12.38 23.68 -16.98
C LEU A 249 -11.71 22.90 -15.83
N PHE A 250 -11.84 21.58 -15.86
CA PHE A 250 -11.27 20.63 -14.92
C PHE A 250 -10.22 19.80 -15.66
N THR A 251 -8.95 20.19 -15.52
CA THR A 251 -7.83 19.54 -16.21
C THR A 251 -6.86 18.91 -15.22
N GLU A 252 -5.97 18.06 -15.73
CA GLU A 252 -4.77 17.63 -14.99
C GLU A 252 -3.99 18.82 -14.41
N ARG A 253 -4.10 20.00 -15.02
CA ARG A 253 -3.44 21.22 -14.58
C ARG A 253 -4.18 22.04 -13.52
N ASP A 254 -5.44 21.77 -13.22
CA ASP A 254 -6.12 22.46 -12.10
C ASP A 254 -5.75 21.83 -10.73
N SER A 255 -5.02 20.71 -10.75
CA SER A 255 -4.17 20.21 -9.66
C SER A 255 -2.68 20.56 -9.86
N GLU A 256 -2.35 21.46 -10.78
CA GLU A 256 -0.98 21.96 -11.04
C GLU A 256 -0.93 23.47 -10.85
N SER A 257 -0.33 23.88 -9.74
CA SER A 257 0.70 24.92 -9.82
C SER A 257 1.55 24.65 -11.09
N PRO A 258 1.94 25.68 -11.87
CA PRO A 258 2.54 25.52 -13.22
C PRO A 258 3.63 24.45 -13.23
N PRO A 259 3.90 23.76 -14.36
CA PRO A 259 4.80 22.61 -14.41
C PRO A 259 6.15 23.00 -13.83
N GLN A 260 6.31 22.68 -12.56
CA GLN A 260 7.56 22.76 -11.83
C GLN A 260 8.31 21.46 -12.10
N THR A 261 8.35 21.02 -13.36
CA THR A 261 9.19 19.88 -13.79
C THR A 261 10.65 20.16 -13.47
N ASP A 262 11.06 21.44 -13.41
CA ASP A 262 12.38 21.83 -12.92
C ASP A 262 12.54 21.73 -11.39
N LEU A 263 11.48 21.85 -10.58
CA LEU A 263 11.59 21.72 -9.11
C LEU A 263 11.54 20.28 -8.62
N LEU A 264 11.11 19.35 -9.47
CA LEU A 264 11.12 17.90 -9.20
C LEU A 264 12.42 17.23 -9.67
N GLN A 265 13.39 18.01 -10.18
CA GLN A 265 14.72 17.50 -10.48
C GLN A 265 15.50 17.24 -9.20
N PHE A 266 16.07 16.04 -9.09
CA PHE A 266 17.04 15.73 -8.05
C PHE A 266 18.27 16.61 -8.23
N ALA A 267 18.80 17.17 -7.14
CA ALA A 267 19.91 18.14 -7.18
C ALA A 267 21.23 17.62 -7.81
N ASN A 268 21.28 16.34 -8.21
CA ASN A 268 22.47 15.64 -8.69
C ASN A 268 22.50 15.44 -10.22
N SER A 269 21.56 16.00 -10.99
CA SER A 269 21.48 15.87 -12.46
C SER A 269 22.24 16.93 -13.26
N VAL A 270 23.21 17.65 -12.65
CA VAL A 270 23.93 18.73 -13.34
C VAL A 270 25.10 18.16 -14.14
N ASP A 271 25.19 18.48 -15.43
CA ASP A 271 26.39 18.31 -16.24
C ASP A 271 27.48 19.25 -15.71
N LEU A 272 28.36 18.72 -14.85
CA LEU A 272 29.48 19.46 -14.28
C LEU A 272 30.70 19.39 -15.21
N GLU A 273 31.35 20.53 -15.45
CA GLU A 273 32.67 20.56 -16.07
C GLU A 273 33.72 20.10 -15.04
N MET A 274 34.20 18.87 -15.19
CA MET A 274 35.04 18.21 -14.18
C MET A 274 36.49 18.71 -14.22
N LYS A 275 37.02 19.18 -13.08
CA LYS A 275 38.43 19.52 -12.91
C LYS A 275 39.29 18.26 -12.68
N PRO A 276 40.63 18.33 -12.88
CA PRO A 276 41.53 17.21 -12.54
C PRO A 276 41.38 16.77 -11.07
N ILE A 277 41.52 15.47 -10.82
CA ILE A 277 41.44 14.89 -9.47
C ILE A 277 42.65 15.33 -8.65
N LEU A 278 42.40 16.02 -7.54
CA LEU A 278 43.41 16.37 -6.55
C LEU A 278 43.90 15.11 -5.82
N LEU A 279 45.20 15.06 -5.55
CA LEU A 279 45.82 14.00 -4.75
C LEU A 279 45.29 14.02 -3.31
N PRO A 280 45.34 12.88 -2.59
CA PRO A 280 44.93 12.84 -1.19
C PRO A 280 45.65 13.89 -0.34
N VAL A 281 44.91 14.54 0.57
CA VAL A 281 45.45 15.60 1.42
C VAL A 281 46.72 15.18 2.18
N LYS A 282 46.83 13.91 2.60
CA LYS A 282 48.04 13.37 3.26
C LYS A 282 49.28 13.45 2.35
N GLU A 283 49.12 13.24 1.04
CA GLU A 283 50.22 13.25 0.06
C GLU A 283 50.60 14.69 -0.27
N ARG A 284 49.61 15.58 -0.36
CA ARG A 284 49.82 17.03 -0.54
C ARG A 284 50.58 17.64 0.64
N ILE A 285 50.21 17.27 1.86
CA ILE A 285 50.91 17.65 3.10
C ILE A 285 52.34 17.10 3.15
N ALA A 286 52.55 15.86 2.69
CA ALA A 286 53.87 15.22 2.63
C ALA A 286 54.77 15.86 1.56
N ALA A 287 54.19 16.29 0.44
CA ALA A 287 54.88 17.02 -0.62
C ALA A 287 55.20 18.48 -0.26
N GLY A 288 54.70 18.98 0.88
CA GLY A 288 54.91 20.37 1.30
C GLY A 288 54.10 21.38 0.49
N GLU A 289 52.99 20.95 -0.12
CA GLU A 289 52.08 21.83 -0.86
C GLU A 289 51.53 22.92 0.08
N LYS A 290 51.53 24.18 -0.37
CA LYS A 290 50.88 25.28 0.33
C LYS A 290 49.42 25.33 -0.06
N PHE A 291 48.56 24.81 0.82
CA PHE A 291 47.10 24.94 0.71
C PHE A 291 46.50 25.21 2.09
N THR A 292 45.30 25.78 2.11
CA THR A 292 44.54 25.98 3.34
C THR A 292 43.53 24.85 3.47
N PRO A 293 43.60 24.00 4.50
CA PRO A 293 42.60 22.97 4.71
C PRO A 293 41.23 23.59 4.96
N ASP A 294 40.22 23.05 4.28
CA ASP A 294 38.82 23.48 4.44
C ASP A 294 38.12 22.77 5.61
N PHE A 295 37.24 23.49 6.29
CA PHE A 295 36.53 22.98 7.45
C PHE A 295 35.58 21.81 7.13
N GLN A 296 34.77 21.94 6.08
CA GLN A 296 33.82 20.91 5.66
C GLN A 296 34.51 19.81 4.88
N GLN A 297 35.43 20.14 3.97
CA GLN A 297 36.05 19.14 3.08
C GLN A 297 37.13 18.30 3.79
N HIS A 298 37.80 18.85 4.80
CA HIS A 298 38.97 18.20 5.42
C HIS A 298 38.84 18.01 6.93
N VAL A 299 38.53 19.06 7.69
CA VAL A 299 38.56 19.02 9.17
C VAL A 299 37.47 18.11 9.73
N ILE A 300 36.22 18.33 9.32
CA ILE A 300 35.07 17.57 9.81
C ILE A 300 35.15 16.08 9.40
N PRO A 301 35.45 15.72 8.15
CA PRO A 301 35.68 14.33 7.74
C PRO A 301 36.80 13.67 8.53
N LEU A 302 37.90 14.38 8.81
CA LEU A 302 38.98 13.88 9.65
C LEU A 302 38.48 13.55 11.07
N LEU A 303 37.75 14.47 11.73
CA LEU A 303 37.17 14.22 13.05
C LEU A 303 36.18 13.02 13.04
N GLY A 304 35.45 12.85 11.93
CA GLY A 304 34.57 11.71 11.67
C GLY A 304 35.31 10.38 11.56
N ARG A 305 36.38 10.35 10.77
CA ARG A 305 37.27 9.20 10.58
C ARG A 305 37.92 8.75 11.90
N LEU A 306 38.33 9.71 12.73
CA LEU A 306 38.94 9.45 14.04
C LEU A 306 37.93 9.05 15.12
N GLY A 307 36.63 9.16 14.82
CA GLY A 307 35.53 8.87 15.75
C GLY A 307 35.30 9.93 16.82
N CYS A 308 35.89 11.13 16.70
CA CYS A 308 35.76 12.22 17.67
C CYS A 308 34.31 12.71 17.80
N ASN A 309 33.59 12.78 16.67
CA ASN A 309 32.17 13.17 16.60
C ASN A 309 31.21 11.95 16.65
N SER A 310 31.69 10.79 17.12
CA SER A 310 30.84 9.62 17.33
C SER A 310 30.02 9.73 18.62
N ARG A 311 28.95 8.93 18.73
CA ARG A 311 28.09 8.85 19.92
C ARG A 311 28.86 8.56 21.22
N ASN A 312 29.96 7.81 21.13
CA ASN A 312 30.76 7.42 22.30
C ASN A 312 31.72 8.51 22.77
N CYS A 313 31.92 9.58 21.99
CA CYS A 313 32.82 10.69 22.28
C CYS A 313 32.06 12.02 22.30
N HIS A 314 32.49 13.02 21.53
CA HIS A 314 31.94 14.38 21.56
C HIS A 314 30.64 14.52 20.74
N GLY A 315 30.32 13.54 19.89
CA GLY A 315 29.04 13.47 19.16
C GLY A 315 27.84 13.00 19.98
N SER A 316 28.03 12.80 21.29
CA SER A 316 26.93 12.51 22.21
C SER A 316 26.06 13.75 22.40
N PHE A 317 24.78 13.57 22.76
CA PHE A 317 23.85 14.70 22.96
C PHE A 317 24.29 15.67 24.08
N GLN A 318 25.10 15.22 25.04
CA GLN A 318 25.64 16.06 26.11
C GLN A 318 27.10 16.48 25.84
N GLY A 319 27.69 16.05 24.72
CA GLY A 319 29.14 16.08 24.53
C GLY A 319 29.89 15.25 25.57
N ARG A 320 31.19 15.51 25.74
CA ARG A 320 32.03 14.97 26.82
C ARG A 320 33.07 16.01 27.24
N GLY A 321 33.35 16.10 28.54
CA GLY A 321 34.36 17.03 29.07
C GLY A 321 34.08 18.50 28.78
N GLY A 322 32.80 18.89 28.69
CA GLY A 322 32.38 20.24 28.29
C GLY A 322 32.74 20.58 26.84
N PHE A 323 32.86 19.59 25.96
CA PHE A 323 33.09 19.76 24.54
C PHE A 323 32.11 18.89 23.75
N GLN A 324 31.37 19.51 22.84
CA GLN A 324 30.33 18.87 22.05
C GLN A 324 30.56 19.11 20.56
N LEU A 325 30.42 18.04 19.79
CA LEU A 325 30.33 18.06 18.34
C LEU A 325 28.95 17.53 17.95
N SER A 326 28.47 17.93 16.78
CA SER A 326 27.31 17.33 16.14
C SER A 326 27.57 15.85 15.85
N MET A 327 26.54 15.02 15.99
CA MET A 327 26.69 13.58 15.75
C MET A 327 27.05 13.34 14.28
N PHE A 328 28.22 12.74 14.04
CA PHE A 328 28.83 12.51 12.73
C PHE A 328 29.27 13.75 11.93
N GLY A 329 29.15 14.97 12.48
CA GLY A 329 29.77 16.17 11.91
C GLY A 329 28.99 16.81 10.76
N TYR A 330 27.73 17.19 10.99
CA TYR A 330 26.85 17.75 9.95
C TYR A 330 26.14 19.04 10.35
N ASP A 331 26.30 19.49 11.60
CA ASP A 331 25.98 20.86 11.99
C ASP A 331 27.29 21.65 12.02
N PHE A 332 27.75 22.06 10.83
CA PHE A 332 29.04 22.72 10.66
C PHE A 332 29.18 23.99 11.52
N LYS A 333 28.06 24.69 11.76
CA LYS A 333 28.07 25.86 12.63
C LYS A 333 28.30 25.48 14.08
N LEU A 334 27.53 24.53 14.61
CA LEU A 334 27.71 24.02 15.97
C LEU A 334 29.12 23.45 16.17
N ASP A 335 29.59 22.64 15.23
CA ASP A 335 30.92 22.02 15.29
C ASP A 335 32.02 23.08 15.30
N HIS A 336 31.91 24.08 14.43
CA HIS A 336 32.89 25.16 14.33
C HIS A 336 32.92 26.03 15.59
N ASP A 337 31.76 26.49 16.05
CA ASP A 337 31.63 27.33 17.23
C ASP A 337 32.23 26.63 18.47
N ASN A 338 31.94 25.34 18.67
CA ASN A 338 32.50 24.56 19.78
C ASN A 338 34.00 24.28 19.63
N LEU A 339 34.50 24.10 18.41
CA LEU A 339 35.93 23.90 18.15
C LEU A 339 36.74 25.16 18.49
N LEU A 340 36.20 26.35 18.22
CA LEU A 340 36.86 27.61 18.54
C LEU A 340 37.13 27.78 20.05
N GLU A 341 36.30 27.21 20.92
CA GLU A 341 36.53 27.22 22.38
C GLU A 341 37.74 26.36 22.81
N ARG A 342 38.28 25.54 21.89
CA ARG A 342 39.39 24.61 22.12
C ARG A 342 40.63 24.93 21.28
N ILE A 343 40.62 26.06 20.58
CA ILE A 343 41.67 26.48 19.65
C ILE A 343 42.32 27.78 20.15
N ASP A 344 43.65 27.85 20.06
CA ASP A 344 44.41 29.08 20.23
C ASP A 344 44.94 29.55 18.86
N LEU A 345 44.33 30.61 18.32
CA LEU A 345 44.70 31.17 17.01
C LEU A 345 46.07 31.87 17.00
N GLN A 346 46.56 32.33 18.16
CA GLN A 346 47.86 32.99 18.26
C GLN A 346 48.99 31.96 18.42
N LYS A 347 48.71 30.85 19.09
CA LYS A 347 49.62 29.72 19.29
C LYS A 347 48.93 28.42 18.89
N PRO A 348 48.85 28.11 17.58
CA PRO A 348 48.17 26.91 17.08
C PRO A 348 48.56 25.63 17.81
N GLU A 349 49.86 25.44 18.09
CA GLU A 349 50.43 24.27 18.79
C GLU A 349 49.94 24.11 20.25
N ALA A 350 49.40 25.16 20.87
CA ALA A 350 48.83 25.10 22.23
C ALA A 350 47.34 24.71 22.24
N SER A 351 46.73 24.49 21.07
CA SER A 351 45.31 24.19 20.95
C SER A 351 44.96 22.83 21.54
N LEU A 352 43.96 22.78 22.42
CA LEU A 352 43.50 21.54 23.06
C LEU A 352 43.01 20.50 22.06
N VAL A 353 42.47 20.93 20.91
CA VAL A 353 42.04 20.04 19.82
C VAL A 353 43.21 19.29 19.16
N LEU A 354 44.45 19.78 19.29
CA LEU A 354 45.65 19.08 18.83
C LEU A 354 46.22 18.16 19.92
N ASN A 355 46.31 18.66 21.15
CA ASN A 355 47.12 18.03 22.21
C ASN A 355 46.38 16.93 22.99
N LYS A 356 45.07 17.06 23.19
CA LYS A 356 44.29 16.01 23.86
C LYS A 356 44.21 14.72 23.02
N PRO A 357 43.88 14.76 21.72
CA PRO A 357 43.74 13.53 20.96
C PRO A 357 45.09 12.86 20.64
N THR A 358 46.22 13.55 20.77
CA THR A 358 47.58 12.96 20.73
C THR A 358 48.04 12.39 22.09
N SER A 359 47.23 12.54 23.14
CA SER A 359 47.57 12.19 24.53
C SER A 359 48.77 12.95 25.09
N GLU A 360 49.11 14.12 24.52
CA GLU A 360 50.03 15.08 25.11
C GLU A 360 49.40 15.77 26.34
N ASP A 361 48.08 15.99 26.29
CA ASP A 361 47.23 16.28 27.43
C ASP A 361 46.36 15.07 27.80
N GLU A 362 45.96 14.94 29.07
CA GLU A 362 45.08 13.86 29.51
C GLU A 362 43.74 13.88 28.76
N HIS A 363 43.39 12.75 28.15
CA HIS A 363 42.19 12.58 27.35
C HIS A 363 41.54 11.22 27.61
N GLU A 364 40.34 11.23 28.17
CA GLU A 364 39.57 10.01 28.48
C GLU A 364 39.25 9.17 27.22
N GLY A 365 39.21 9.79 26.04
CA GLY A 365 39.01 9.09 24.76
C GLY A 365 40.24 8.32 24.27
N GLY A 366 41.37 8.44 24.97
CA GLY A 366 42.65 7.84 24.60
C GLY A 366 43.29 8.49 23.37
N LEU A 367 44.28 7.80 22.80
CA LEU A 367 44.97 8.21 21.59
C LEU A 367 44.02 8.11 20.38
N LYS A 368 43.79 9.25 19.72
CA LYS A 368 43.00 9.35 18.47
C LYS A 368 43.86 9.86 17.32
N LEU A 369 44.67 10.90 17.55
CA LEU A 369 45.58 11.47 16.57
C LEU A 369 46.99 10.89 16.78
N PRO A 370 47.64 10.36 15.73
CA PRO A 370 49.06 10.04 15.80
C PRO A 370 49.89 11.32 16.02
N PRO A 371 50.75 11.40 17.06
CA PRO A 371 51.63 12.54 17.27
C PRO A 371 52.58 12.71 16.08
N GLY A 372 52.67 13.93 15.53
CA GLY A 372 53.44 14.25 14.33
C GLY A 372 52.84 13.71 13.01
N GLY A 373 51.64 13.12 13.05
CA GLY A 373 50.93 12.61 11.89
C GLY A 373 50.47 13.72 10.93
N TRP A 374 50.11 13.34 9.71
CA TRP A 374 49.55 14.28 8.73
C TRP A 374 48.20 14.81 9.20
N GLU A 375 47.46 14.04 10.02
CA GLU A 375 46.20 14.41 10.63
C GLU A 375 46.35 15.61 11.57
N GLN A 376 47.36 15.56 12.47
CA GLN A 376 47.68 16.66 13.39
C GLN A 376 48.14 17.89 12.59
N LYS A 377 48.99 17.67 11.58
CA LYS A 377 49.45 18.76 10.70
C LYS A 377 48.30 19.43 9.96
N LEU A 378 47.34 18.67 9.44
CA LEU A 378 46.15 19.19 8.77
C LEU A 378 45.35 20.13 9.68
N LEU A 379 45.03 19.69 10.90
CA LEU A 379 44.31 20.52 11.88
C LEU A 379 45.11 21.77 12.25
N ARG A 380 46.42 21.63 12.44
CA ARG A 380 47.29 22.76 12.76
C ARG A 380 47.34 23.80 11.64
N GLU A 381 47.48 23.38 10.38
CA GLU A 381 47.50 24.32 9.24
C GLU A 381 46.15 25.05 9.09
N TRP A 382 45.02 24.37 9.36
CA TRP A 382 43.71 25.03 9.40
C TRP A 382 43.63 26.09 10.52
N ILE A 383 44.09 25.76 11.72
CA ILE A 383 44.14 26.70 12.85
C ILE A 383 45.05 27.89 12.55
N ALA A 384 46.25 27.64 12.03
CA ALA A 384 47.22 28.66 11.67
C ALA A 384 46.72 29.59 10.56
N ALA A 385 45.84 29.09 9.68
CA ALA A 385 45.14 29.88 8.66
C ALA A 385 43.93 30.66 9.20
N GLY A 386 43.69 30.65 10.51
CA GLY A 386 42.62 31.40 11.17
C GLY A 386 41.37 30.59 11.50
N ALA A 387 41.41 29.26 11.35
CA ALA A 387 40.30 28.34 11.63
C ALA A 387 38.99 28.76 10.97
N ALA A 388 39.01 29.09 9.67
CA ALA A 388 37.82 29.56 8.95
C ALA A 388 36.69 28.50 8.93
N THR A 389 35.44 28.96 9.00
CA THR A 389 34.23 28.13 8.84
C THR A 389 33.85 27.96 7.37
N VAL A 390 32.77 27.24 7.09
CA VAL A 390 32.21 27.06 5.74
C VAL A 390 31.80 28.42 5.16
N GLY A 391 32.36 28.79 4.01
CA GLY A 391 32.02 30.03 3.30
C GLY A 391 30.60 29.99 2.71
N LYS A 392 29.94 31.15 2.62
CA LYS A 392 28.58 31.25 2.04
C LYS A 392 28.51 30.83 0.57
N GLU A 393 29.60 31.02 -0.16
CA GLU A 393 29.76 30.65 -1.58
C GLU A 393 30.61 29.37 -1.75
N ALA A 394 30.79 28.58 -0.68
CA ALA A 394 31.56 27.35 -0.76
C ALA A 394 30.86 26.34 -1.70
N PRO A 395 31.62 25.56 -2.49
CA PRO A 395 31.03 24.56 -3.36
C PRO A 395 30.33 23.50 -2.51
N ARG A 396 29.14 23.07 -2.94
CA ARG A 396 28.36 22.03 -2.25
C ARG A 396 28.86 20.64 -2.65
N PHE A 397 28.81 19.71 -1.71
CA PHE A 397 29.07 18.30 -1.99
C PHE A 397 28.00 17.77 -2.97
N VAL A 398 28.43 16.99 -3.98
CA VAL A 398 27.54 16.43 -5.01
C VAL A 398 27.44 14.91 -4.89
N ARG A 399 28.58 14.20 -4.90
CA ARG A 399 28.60 12.74 -4.77
C ARG A 399 29.95 12.19 -4.33
N LEU A 400 29.93 10.93 -3.87
CA LEU A 400 31.10 10.12 -3.57
C LEU A 400 31.24 8.99 -4.59
N ASP A 401 32.30 9.02 -5.39
CA ASP A 401 32.62 7.97 -6.36
C ASP A 401 33.66 7.02 -5.77
N VAL A 402 33.25 5.78 -5.45
CA VAL A 402 34.15 4.76 -4.88
C VAL A 402 34.44 3.65 -5.88
N THR A 403 35.72 3.28 -5.98
CA THR A 403 36.21 2.20 -6.83
C THR A 403 37.08 1.21 -6.05
N PRO A 404 36.99 -0.10 -6.35
CA PRO A 404 36.00 -0.75 -7.21
C PRO A 404 34.59 -0.75 -6.59
N LYS A 405 33.54 -0.80 -7.43
CA LYS A 405 32.13 -0.88 -6.99
C LYS A 405 31.74 -2.27 -6.48
N GLN A 406 32.45 -3.30 -6.92
CA GLN A 406 32.28 -4.70 -6.54
C GLN A 406 33.65 -5.38 -6.48
N VAL A 407 33.85 -6.21 -5.46
CA VAL A 407 35.02 -7.06 -5.29
C VAL A 407 34.54 -8.51 -5.22
N VAL A 408 35.11 -9.38 -6.05
CA VAL A 408 34.94 -10.83 -5.97
C VAL A 408 36.30 -11.43 -5.72
N PHE A 409 36.52 -11.89 -4.49
CA PHE A 409 37.77 -12.54 -4.10
C PHE A 409 37.83 -13.96 -4.63
N ALA A 410 39.02 -14.42 -4.98
CA ALA A 410 39.28 -15.80 -5.37
C ALA A 410 39.59 -16.66 -4.14
N GLU A 411 40.28 -16.09 -3.15
CA GLU A 411 40.74 -16.81 -1.95
C GLU A 411 40.57 -15.99 -0.66
N LYS A 412 40.50 -16.69 0.47
CA LYS A 412 40.46 -16.07 1.78
C LYS A 412 41.80 -15.40 2.08
N GLY A 413 41.76 -14.19 2.65
CA GLY A 413 42.93 -13.41 3.03
C GLY A 413 43.44 -12.45 1.96
N GLU A 414 42.94 -12.53 0.73
CA GLU A 414 43.18 -11.53 -0.32
C GLU A 414 42.72 -10.14 0.12
N THR A 415 43.40 -9.12 -0.40
CA THR A 415 43.13 -7.72 -0.09
C THR A 415 42.92 -6.89 -1.35
N VAL A 416 42.05 -5.88 -1.26
CA VAL A 416 41.82 -4.88 -2.31
C VAL A 416 41.66 -3.52 -1.64
N SER A 417 42.34 -2.50 -2.16
CA SER A 417 42.19 -1.12 -1.69
C SER A 417 41.04 -0.42 -2.39
N LEU A 418 40.25 0.31 -1.61
CA LEU A 418 39.25 1.24 -2.09
C LEU A 418 39.91 2.59 -2.43
N LYS A 419 39.33 3.27 -3.42
CA LYS A 419 39.60 4.66 -3.74
C LYS A 419 38.29 5.43 -3.77
N ALA A 420 38.19 6.47 -2.95
CA ALA A 420 37.02 7.32 -2.81
C ALA A 420 37.31 8.73 -3.33
N ILE A 421 36.54 9.19 -4.31
CA ILE A 421 36.65 10.51 -4.92
C ILE A 421 35.42 11.34 -4.55
N ALA A 422 35.62 12.47 -3.89
CA ALA A 422 34.55 13.45 -3.64
C ALA A 422 34.42 14.38 -4.84
N VAL A 423 33.19 14.62 -5.28
CA VAL A 423 32.85 15.56 -6.36
C VAL A 423 32.05 16.73 -5.79
N TRP A 424 32.47 17.94 -6.12
CA TRP A 424 31.88 19.20 -5.65
C TRP A 424 31.19 19.97 -6.80
N SER A 425 30.27 20.87 -6.46
CA SER A 425 29.43 21.57 -7.44
C SER A 425 30.16 22.55 -8.36
N ASP A 426 31.39 22.90 -8.05
CA ASP A 426 32.26 23.71 -8.90
C ASP A 426 33.14 22.86 -9.83
N GLY A 427 32.85 21.55 -9.92
CA GLY A 427 33.60 20.57 -10.70
C GLY A 427 34.87 20.06 -10.04
N THR A 428 35.23 20.55 -8.84
CA THR A 428 36.41 20.06 -8.11
C THR A 428 36.24 18.59 -7.73
N GLN A 429 37.32 17.83 -7.90
CA GLN A 429 37.41 16.42 -7.52
C GLN A 429 38.62 16.20 -6.62
N GLU A 430 38.46 15.45 -5.54
CA GLU A 430 39.57 15.11 -4.64
C GLU A 430 39.52 13.65 -4.23
N ASP A 431 40.70 13.01 -4.16
CA ASP A 431 40.86 11.69 -3.57
C ASP A 431 40.79 11.77 -2.04
N VAL A 432 39.60 11.56 -1.52
CA VAL A 432 39.27 11.65 -0.09
C VAL A 432 39.39 10.32 0.62
N THR A 433 40.05 9.31 0.03
CA THR A 433 40.21 7.98 0.63
C THR A 433 40.77 8.05 2.05
N CYS A 434 41.77 8.92 2.28
CA CYS A 434 42.38 9.12 3.60
C CYS A 434 41.51 9.86 4.62
N LEU A 435 40.40 10.45 4.19
CA LEU A 435 39.41 11.14 5.03
C LEU A 435 38.10 10.34 5.16
N THR A 436 37.92 9.31 4.34
CA THR A 436 36.71 8.49 4.31
C THR A 436 36.68 7.55 5.51
N ARG A 437 35.49 7.37 6.10
CA ARG A 437 35.23 6.33 7.10
C ARG A 437 34.70 5.08 6.39
N PHE A 438 35.31 3.93 6.67
CA PHE A 438 34.89 2.65 6.12
C PHE A 438 34.30 1.75 7.21
N GLU A 439 33.27 0.99 6.87
CA GLU A 439 32.60 0.06 7.77
C GLU A 439 32.18 -1.20 6.99
N SER A 440 32.44 -2.39 7.52
CA SER A 440 31.88 -3.62 6.95
C SER A 440 30.52 -3.92 7.58
N LYS A 441 29.55 -4.35 6.77
CA LYS A 441 28.26 -4.85 7.26
C LYS A 441 28.35 -6.23 7.89
N ASP A 442 29.37 -7.02 7.52
CA ASP A 442 29.61 -8.35 8.09
C ASP A 442 31.12 -8.65 8.06
N ASP A 443 31.76 -8.35 9.19
CA ASP A 443 33.18 -8.62 9.42
C ASP A 443 33.54 -10.10 9.31
N SER A 444 32.57 -11.03 9.40
CA SER A 444 32.86 -12.46 9.23
C SER A 444 33.15 -12.83 7.78
N VAL A 445 32.62 -12.05 6.82
CA VAL A 445 32.86 -12.21 5.37
C VAL A 445 34.07 -11.39 4.94
N ALA A 446 34.10 -10.10 5.28
CA ALA A 446 35.22 -9.20 4.95
C ALA A 446 35.38 -8.11 6.00
N GLU A 447 36.62 -7.82 6.39
CA GLU A 447 36.97 -6.66 7.23
C GLU A 447 37.53 -5.53 6.36
N VAL A 448 37.48 -4.29 6.86
CA VAL A 448 38.06 -3.12 6.19
C VAL A 448 38.92 -2.32 7.17
N THR A 449 40.11 -1.92 6.74
CA THR A 449 40.99 -1.06 7.55
C THR A 449 40.60 0.42 7.41
N PRO A 450 41.02 1.30 8.33
CA PRO A 450 40.80 2.74 8.18
C PRO A 450 41.34 3.30 6.85
N GLU A 451 42.41 2.73 6.29
CA GLU A 451 43.01 3.14 5.01
C GLU A 451 42.19 2.72 3.78
N GLY A 452 41.05 2.04 3.99
CA GLY A 452 40.20 1.56 2.91
C GLY A 452 40.67 0.24 2.29
N VAL A 453 41.48 -0.55 3.01
CA VAL A 453 41.91 -1.88 2.53
C VAL A 453 40.91 -2.93 3.00
N ILE A 454 40.19 -3.53 2.06
CA ILE A 454 39.28 -4.65 2.32
C ILE A 454 40.10 -5.93 2.38
N ARG A 455 39.83 -6.80 3.35
CA ARG A 455 40.42 -8.14 3.45
C ARG A 455 39.33 -9.21 3.56
N SER A 456 39.44 -10.24 2.74
CA SER A 456 38.54 -11.39 2.75
C SER A 456 38.75 -12.28 3.99
N LYS A 457 37.68 -12.66 4.70
CA LYS A 457 37.72 -13.53 5.90
C LYS A 457 36.88 -14.80 5.81
N GLY A 458 35.77 -14.77 5.09
CA GLY A 458 34.81 -15.87 5.05
C GLY A 458 34.01 -15.88 3.75
N ALA A 459 33.51 -17.05 3.38
CA ALA A 459 32.69 -17.20 2.18
C ALA A 459 31.28 -16.63 2.40
N GLY A 460 30.72 -16.02 1.36
CA GLY A 460 29.43 -15.33 1.39
C GLY A 460 29.50 -13.98 0.67
N ASP A 461 28.53 -13.13 0.92
CA ASP A 461 28.52 -11.75 0.45
C ASP A 461 28.17 -10.74 1.53
N THR A 462 28.82 -9.59 1.45
CA THR A 462 28.61 -8.45 2.33
C THR A 462 28.82 -7.14 1.57
N TYR A 463 28.71 -6.02 2.27
CA TYR A 463 29.01 -4.69 1.76
C TYR A 463 29.99 -3.98 2.69
N VAL A 464 30.92 -3.25 2.08
CA VAL A 464 31.74 -2.26 2.77
C VAL A 464 31.18 -0.88 2.43
N ILE A 465 30.77 -0.16 3.46
CA ILE A 465 30.15 1.17 3.35
C ILE A 465 31.24 2.22 3.52
N SER A 466 31.25 3.20 2.61
CA SER A 466 32.15 4.36 2.61
C SER A 466 31.33 5.61 2.93
N TYR A 467 31.75 6.35 3.95
CA TYR A 467 31.11 7.59 4.38
C TYR A 467 32.09 8.77 4.24
N TYR A 468 31.67 9.80 3.51
CA TYR A 468 32.38 11.07 3.41
C TYR A 468 31.37 12.19 3.13
N ASP A 469 31.37 13.24 3.97
CA ASP A 469 30.33 14.28 3.95
C ASP A 469 28.93 13.62 3.81
N ASN A 470 28.04 14.10 2.96
CA ASN A 470 26.73 13.51 2.72
C ASN A 470 26.73 12.27 1.83
N GLY A 471 27.89 11.89 1.28
CA GLY A 471 28.03 10.73 0.42
C GLY A 471 28.11 9.42 1.19
N ILE A 472 27.24 8.48 0.82
CA ILE A 472 27.29 7.09 1.27
C ILE A 472 27.41 6.20 0.05
N PHE A 473 28.43 5.36 0.03
CA PHE A 473 28.62 4.40 -1.06
C PHE A 473 28.81 2.99 -0.51
N SER A 474 28.13 2.02 -1.13
CA SER A 474 28.20 0.62 -0.74
C SER A 474 28.96 -0.21 -1.78
N THR A 475 30.18 -0.65 -1.45
CA THR A 475 30.95 -1.59 -2.28
C THR A 475 30.56 -3.02 -1.96
N GLN A 476 30.08 -3.77 -2.96
CA GLN A 476 29.72 -5.18 -2.76
C GLN A 476 30.97 -6.05 -2.68
N VAL A 477 31.06 -6.90 -1.66
CA VAL A 477 32.18 -7.83 -1.47
C VAL A 477 31.66 -9.26 -1.48
N ILE A 478 32.29 -10.12 -2.28
CA ILE A 478 31.91 -11.52 -2.43
C ILE A 478 33.15 -12.39 -2.29
N LEU A 479 33.05 -13.45 -1.48
CA LEU A 479 33.93 -14.60 -1.56
C LEU A 479 33.07 -15.83 -1.87
N PRO A 480 33.23 -16.50 -3.03
CA PRO A 480 32.40 -17.63 -3.40
C PRO A 480 32.44 -18.77 -2.37
N VAL A 481 31.29 -19.38 -2.10
CA VAL A 481 31.16 -20.58 -1.25
C VAL A 481 31.84 -21.79 -1.88
N GLN A 482 31.72 -21.92 -3.18
CA GLN A 482 32.42 -22.93 -3.97
C GLN A 482 32.98 -22.30 -5.24
N LYS A 483 34.24 -22.60 -5.55
CA LYS A 483 34.87 -22.16 -6.79
C LYS A 483 34.49 -23.11 -7.92
N TYR A 484 33.95 -22.56 -8.99
CA TYR A 484 33.71 -23.29 -10.23
C TYR A 484 34.69 -22.81 -11.29
N ALA A 485 35.24 -23.73 -12.08
CA ALA A 485 35.96 -23.34 -13.30
C ALA A 485 34.98 -22.66 -14.28
N PRO A 486 35.46 -21.80 -15.21
CA PRO A 486 34.62 -21.23 -16.25
C PRO A 486 33.82 -22.33 -16.98
N GLY A 487 32.49 -22.18 -17.05
CA GLY A 487 31.60 -23.16 -17.66
C GLY A 487 31.27 -24.41 -16.80
N ALA A 488 31.89 -24.57 -15.63
CA ALA A 488 31.68 -25.75 -14.77
C ALA A 488 30.53 -25.61 -13.76
N TYR A 489 29.93 -24.41 -13.62
CA TYR A 489 28.76 -24.22 -12.78
C TYR A 489 27.56 -24.99 -13.38
N PRO A 490 26.79 -25.76 -12.58
CA PRO A 490 25.68 -26.55 -13.10
C PRO A 490 24.68 -25.73 -13.93
N GLU A 491 24.19 -26.30 -15.02
CA GLU A 491 23.10 -25.67 -15.77
C GLU A 491 21.83 -25.65 -14.92
N VAL A 492 21.32 -24.45 -14.68
CA VAL A 492 20.07 -24.21 -13.94
C VAL A 492 19.12 -23.49 -14.89
N ALA A 493 17.95 -24.08 -15.12
CA ALA A 493 16.91 -23.48 -15.93
C ALA A 493 16.48 -22.12 -15.34
N THR A 494 16.32 -21.12 -16.21
CA THR A 494 15.87 -19.77 -15.86
C THR A 494 14.68 -19.37 -16.73
N PRO A 495 13.51 -20.02 -16.54
CA PRO A 495 12.34 -19.82 -17.41
C PRO A 495 11.75 -18.41 -17.31
N THR A 496 12.03 -17.68 -16.23
CA THR A 496 11.62 -16.28 -16.05
C THR A 496 12.83 -15.37 -15.84
N ASP A 497 12.64 -14.06 -16.04
CA ASP A 497 13.66 -13.05 -15.76
C ASP A 497 14.02 -12.97 -14.27
N VAL A 498 13.06 -13.24 -13.36
CA VAL A 498 13.33 -13.38 -11.93
C VAL A 498 14.41 -14.44 -11.70
N ASP A 499 14.25 -15.61 -12.33
CA ASP A 499 15.20 -16.72 -12.22
C ASP A 499 16.56 -16.34 -12.79
N ARG A 500 16.58 -15.65 -13.94
CA ARG A 500 17.82 -15.18 -14.58
C ARG A 500 18.61 -14.26 -13.64
N HIS A 501 17.94 -13.31 -12.98
CA HIS A 501 18.59 -12.40 -12.04
C HIS A 501 19.08 -13.11 -10.76
N VAL A 502 18.29 -14.03 -10.20
CA VAL A 502 18.66 -14.79 -8.99
C VAL A 502 19.82 -15.74 -9.28
N VAL A 503 19.72 -16.56 -10.32
CA VAL A 503 20.78 -17.52 -10.71
C VAL A 503 22.07 -16.80 -11.10
N SER A 504 22.00 -15.62 -11.74
CA SER A 504 23.18 -14.80 -12.02
C SER A 504 23.93 -14.42 -10.73
N LYS A 505 23.22 -14.01 -9.68
CA LYS A 505 23.81 -13.72 -8.36
C LYS A 505 24.35 -14.98 -7.67
N LEU A 506 23.58 -16.08 -7.67
CA LEU A 506 24.01 -17.34 -7.06
C LEU A 506 25.26 -17.93 -7.73
N ARG A 507 25.38 -17.80 -9.06
CA ARG A 507 26.56 -18.22 -9.81
C ARG A 507 27.83 -17.47 -9.37
N LYS A 508 27.73 -16.16 -9.12
CA LYS A 508 28.85 -15.37 -8.58
C LYS A 508 29.25 -15.81 -7.17
N LEU A 509 28.27 -16.27 -6.38
CA LEU A 509 28.50 -16.80 -5.03
C LEU A 509 28.98 -18.25 -5.03
N GLY A 510 28.97 -18.94 -6.19
CA GLY A 510 29.24 -20.37 -6.22
C GLY A 510 28.20 -21.20 -5.46
N ILE A 511 26.97 -20.71 -5.36
CA ILE A 511 25.86 -21.38 -4.68
C ILE A 511 24.97 -22.03 -5.74
N GLN A 512 24.70 -23.32 -5.62
CA GLN A 512 23.70 -24.00 -6.43
C GLN A 512 22.33 -23.84 -5.75
N PRO A 513 21.27 -23.42 -6.46
CA PRO A 513 19.94 -23.41 -5.88
C PRO A 513 19.44 -24.84 -5.60
N SER A 514 18.49 -24.99 -4.67
CA SER A 514 17.85 -26.28 -4.39
C SER A 514 17.07 -26.81 -5.60
N GLY A 515 16.65 -28.08 -5.51
CA GLY A 515 15.67 -28.64 -6.44
C GLY A 515 14.32 -27.93 -6.34
N LEU A 516 13.40 -28.23 -7.26
CA LEU A 516 12.02 -27.77 -7.15
C LEU A 516 11.31 -28.43 -5.97
N CYS A 517 10.36 -27.73 -5.36
CA CYS A 517 9.44 -28.32 -4.41
C CYS A 517 8.50 -29.33 -5.10
N THR A 518 7.97 -30.27 -4.33
CA THR A 518 6.93 -31.18 -4.81
C THR A 518 5.62 -30.43 -5.07
N ASP A 519 4.67 -31.06 -5.75
CA ASP A 519 3.40 -30.41 -6.07
C ASP A 519 2.51 -30.15 -4.86
N ASP A 520 2.56 -31.02 -3.84
CA ASP A 520 1.89 -30.81 -2.56
C ASP A 520 2.50 -29.64 -1.78
N GLU A 521 3.84 -29.56 -1.71
CA GLU A 521 4.56 -28.42 -1.14
C GLU A 521 4.20 -27.12 -1.87
N PHE A 522 4.23 -27.12 -3.22
CA PHE A 522 3.83 -25.98 -4.04
C PHE A 522 2.39 -25.54 -3.73
N LEU A 523 1.43 -26.46 -3.78
CA LEU A 523 0.01 -26.16 -3.62
C LEU A 523 -0.28 -25.58 -2.23
N ARG A 524 0.29 -26.18 -1.18
CA ARG A 524 0.17 -25.67 0.18
C ARG A 524 0.73 -24.26 0.29
N ARG A 525 1.96 -24.07 -0.21
CA ARG A 525 2.68 -22.79 -0.10
C ARG A 525 1.98 -21.66 -0.81
N VAL A 526 1.59 -21.88 -2.07
CA VAL A 526 0.94 -20.86 -2.89
C VAL A 526 -0.46 -20.53 -2.39
N SER A 527 -1.21 -21.52 -1.88
CA SER A 527 -2.55 -21.29 -1.30
C SER A 527 -2.46 -20.42 -0.04
N LEU A 528 -1.54 -20.75 0.87
CA LEU A 528 -1.32 -19.99 2.10
C LEU A 528 -0.78 -18.57 1.82
N ASP A 529 0.20 -18.43 0.94
CA ASP A 529 0.79 -17.12 0.64
C ASP A 529 -0.19 -16.18 -0.06
N MET A 530 -1.02 -16.69 -0.98
CA MET A 530 -1.90 -15.86 -1.80
C MET A 530 -3.25 -15.59 -1.14
N THR A 531 -3.77 -16.54 -0.36
CA THR A 531 -5.15 -16.47 0.18
C THR A 531 -5.25 -16.64 1.70
N GLY A 532 -4.13 -16.98 2.35
CA GLY A 532 -4.11 -17.33 3.76
C GLY A 532 -4.92 -18.60 4.07
N THR A 533 -5.22 -19.46 3.09
CA THR A 533 -6.10 -20.63 3.23
C THR A 533 -5.34 -21.92 2.94
N LEU A 534 -5.61 -22.99 3.68
CA LEU A 534 -5.13 -24.32 3.32
C LEU A 534 -5.91 -24.85 2.10
N PRO A 535 -5.26 -25.58 1.18
CA PRO A 535 -6.01 -26.33 0.17
C PRO A 535 -6.85 -27.42 0.86
N THR A 536 -8.06 -27.64 0.38
CA THR A 536 -8.91 -28.74 0.85
C THR A 536 -8.35 -30.10 0.43
N PRO A 537 -8.70 -31.19 1.13
CA PRO A 537 -8.31 -32.54 0.74
C PRO A 537 -8.64 -32.88 -0.71
N GLU A 538 -9.81 -32.46 -1.21
CA GLU A 538 -10.20 -32.70 -2.60
C GLU A 538 -9.33 -31.91 -3.59
N GLU A 539 -9.03 -30.64 -3.29
CA GLU A 539 -8.13 -29.84 -4.13
C GLU A 539 -6.73 -30.45 -4.21
N VAL A 540 -6.21 -30.97 -3.10
CA VAL A 540 -4.92 -31.68 -3.09
C VAL A 540 -4.99 -32.91 -3.97
N ARG A 541 -6.02 -33.76 -3.83
CA ARG A 541 -6.19 -34.97 -4.65
C ARG A 541 -6.31 -34.64 -6.14
N VAL A 542 -7.07 -33.61 -6.50
CA VAL A 542 -7.24 -33.17 -7.90
C VAL A 542 -5.92 -32.64 -8.47
N PHE A 543 -5.24 -31.77 -7.73
CA PHE A 543 -4.00 -31.14 -8.20
C PHE A 543 -2.84 -32.12 -8.37
N LEU A 544 -2.74 -33.11 -7.47
CA LEU A 544 -1.71 -34.15 -7.55
C LEU A 544 -1.98 -35.17 -8.67
N LYS A 545 -3.24 -35.38 -9.05
CA LYS A 545 -3.62 -36.23 -10.20
C LYS A 545 -3.42 -35.52 -11.54
N ASP A 546 -3.46 -34.19 -11.57
CA ASP A 546 -3.26 -33.42 -12.79
C ASP A 546 -1.81 -33.56 -13.29
N THR A 547 -1.64 -34.02 -14.52
CA THR A 547 -0.34 -34.20 -15.18
C THR A 547 0.02 -33.05 -16.12
N SER A 548 -0.80 -32.00 -16.20
CA SER A 548 -0.55 -30.82 -17.01
C SER A 548 0.73 -30.09 -16.57
N THR A 549 1.53 -29.64 -17.54
CA THR A 549 2.72 -28.81 -17.27
C THR A 549 2.36 -27.42 -16.76
N GLU A 550 1.14 -26.95 -17.04
CA GLU A 550 0.65 -25.61 -16.70
C GLU A 550 -0.15 -25.56 -15.39
N LYS A 551 -0.36 -26.70 -14.70
CA LYS A 551 -1.25 -26.79 -13.54
C LYS A 551 -0.87 -25.79 -12.43
N ARG A 552 0.42 -25.53 -12.23
CA ARG A 552 0.94 -24.58 -11.23
C ARG A 552 0.53 -23.14 -11.57
N SER A 553 0.73 -22.72 -12.81
CA SER A 553 0.34 -21.40 -13.31
C SER A 553 -1.17 -21.22 -13.32
N GLN A 554 -1.93 -22.24 -13.72
CA GLN A 554 -3.40 -22.22 -13.66
C GLN A 554 -3.92 -22.09 -12.23
N LYS A 555 -3.30 -22.80 -11.27
CA LYS A 555 -3.63 -22.67 -9.84
C LYS A 555 -3.34 -21.27 -9.31
N ILE A 556 -2.23 -20.63 -9.73
CA ILE A 556 -1.92 -19.24 -9.38
C ILE A 556 -3.04 -18.30 -9.87
N GLU A 557 -3.45 -18.39 -11.14
CA GLU A 557 -4.54 -17.55 -11.67
C GLU A 557 -5.87 -17.76 -10.95
N GLU A 558 -6.18 -19.01 -10.61
CA GLU A 558 -7.39 -19.34 -9.88
C GLU A 558 -7.37 -18.74 -8.47
N LEU A 559 -6.25 -18.83 -7.75
CA LEU A 559 -6.08 -18.24 -6.42
C LEU A 559 -6.16 -16.71 -6.42
N LEU A 560 -5.61 -16.02 -7.44
CA LEU A 560 -5.71 -14.55 -7.59
C LEU A 560 -7.15 -14.05 -7.71
N ASN A 561 -8.08 -14.93 -8.09
CA ASN A 561 -9.50 -14.61 -8.25
C ASN A 561 -10.37 -15.08 -7.09
N ARG A 562 -9.79 -15.70 -6.06
CA ARG A 562 -10.54 -16.10 -4.86
C ARG A 562 -10.85 -14.90 -3.95
N PRO A 563 -12.01 -14.93 -3.26
CA PRO A 563 -12.30 -13.98 -2.17
C PRO A 563 -11.22 -13.98 -1.07
N GLY A 564 -10.56 -15.12 -0.84
CA GLY A 564 -9.46 -15.24 0.10
C GLY A 564 -8.26 -14.34 -0.23
N TYR A 565 -7.90 -14.19 -1.52
CA TYR A 565 -6.84 -13.25 -1.95
C TYR A 565 -7.21 -11.81 -1.59
N VAL A 566 -8.44 -11.41 -1.93
CA VAL A 566 -8.94 -10.06 -1.65
C VAL A 566 -8.87 -9.76 -0.16
N THR A 567 -9.42 -10.64 0.69
CA THR A 567 -9.44 -10.44 2.14
C THR A 567 -8.04 -10.44 2.75
N TRP A 568 -7.17 -11.34 2.31
CA TRP A 568 -5.81 -11.44 2.82
C TRP A 568 -4.99 -10.17 2.53
N TRP A 569 -5.02 -9.69 1.29
CA TRP A 569 -4.28 -8.48 0.90
C TRP A 569 -4.93 -7.20 1.43
N THR A 570 -6.26 -7.17 1.58
CA THR A 570 -6.94 -6.09 2.32
C THR A 570 -6.40 -5.97 3.73
N MET A 571 -6.29 -7.10 4.45
CA MET A 571 -5.79 -7.10 5.82
C MET A 571 -4.36 -6.55 5.88
N LYS A 572 -3.48 -6.99 4.96
CA LYS A 572 -2.09 -6.52 4.87
C LYS A 572 -1.98 -5.03 4.54
N LEU A 573 -2.74 -4.55 3.57
CA LEU A 573 -2.76 -3.12 3.24
C LEU A 573 -3.32 -2.29 4.39
N CYS A 574 -4.34 -2.77 5.10
CA CYS A 574 -4.84 -2.12 6.31
C CYS A 574 -3.83 -2.10 7.47
N ASP A 575 -2.98 -3.13 7.59
CA ASP A 575 -1.85 -3.12 8.54
C ASP A 575 -0.87 -2.01 8.15
N LEU A 576 -0.46 -1.98 6.87
CA LEU A 576 0.47 -0.99 6.33
C LEU A 576 -0.05 0.46 6.49
N THR A 577 -1.32 0.70 6.16
CA THR A 577 -1.91 2.06 6.21
C THR A 577 -2.47 2.43 7.59
N GLY A 578 -2.44 1.52 8.56
CA GLY A 578 -2.81 1.76 9.95
C GLY A 578 -4.31 1.94 10.20
N SER A 579 -5.17 1.17 9.51
CA SER A 579 -6.62 1.18 9.73
C SER A 579 -6.97 0.58 11.10
N ASN A 580 -7.16 1.45 12.10
CA ASN A 580 -7.49 1.06 13.48
C ASN A 580 -8.43 2.06 14.15
N ALA A 581 -9.59 1.59 14.63
CA ALA A 581 -10.58 2.40 15.32
C ALA A 581 -10.07 3.06 16.62
N GLY A 582 -9.03 2.49 17.24
CA GLY A 582 -8.39 3.03 18.43
C GLY A 582 -7.69 4.37 18.22
N TYR A 583 -7.07 4.57 17.05
CA TYR A 583 -6.43 5.83 16.66
C TYR A 583 -7.37 6.80 15.96
N LEU A 584 -8.61 6.41 15.76
CA LEU A 584 -9.67 7.30 15.28
C LEU A 584 -10.44 7.92 16.45
N GLY A 585 -9.86 7.95 17.66
CA GLY A 585 -10.49 8.54 18.85
C GLY A 585 -10.78 10.04 18.74
N GLY A 586 -10.16 10.73 17.77
CA GLY A 586 -10.49 12.11 17.39
C GLY A 586 -11.85 12.26 16.70
N THR A 587 -12.47 11.16 16.26
CA THR A 587 -13.86 11.12 15.78
C THR A 587 -14.74 10.34 16.74
N GLU A 588 -15.93 10.87 16.97
CA GLU A 588 -16.98 10.21 17.73
C GLU A 588 -17.53 8.97 17.00
N MET A 589 -17.08 8.71 15.76
CA MET A 589 -17.51 7.63 14.86
C MET A 589 -16.39 6.65 14.50
N ALA A 590 -15.43 6.43 15.41
CA ALA A 590 -14.22 5.63 15.15
C ALA A 590 -14.46 4.21 14.57
N GLN A 591 -15.49 3.47 15.04
CA GLN A 591 -15.77 2.12 14.51
C GLN A 591 -16.33 2.16 13.07
N PRO A 592 -17.41 2.91 12.78
CA PRO A 592 -17.89 3.03 11.41
C PRO A 592 -16.81 3.50 10.42
N VAL A 593 -15.99 4.47 10.82
CA VAL A 593 -14.90 5.02 10.00
C VAL A 593 -13.83 3.97 9.69
N ALA A 594 -13.39 3.20 10.68
CA ALA A 594 -12.46 2.09 10.44
C ALA A 594 -13.05 1.01 9.52
N GLY A 595 -14.35 0.72 9.68
CA GLY A 595 -15.07 -0.21 8.80
C GLY A 595 -15.17 0.30 7.35
N GLN A 596 -15.43 1.59 7.15
CA GLN A 596 -15.43 2.23 5.83
C GLN A 596 -14.04 2.17 5.18
N TRP A 597 -12.98 2.45 5.94
CA TRP A 597 -11.61 2.36 5.46
C TRP A 597 -11.29 0.94 4.97
N ASN A 598 -11.59 -0.06 5.79
CA ASN A 598 -11.38 -1.44 5.41
C ASN A 598 -12.17 -1.85 4.15
N ALA A 599 -13.47 -1.53 4.10
CA ALA A 599 -14.32 -1.85 2.95
C ALA A 599 -13.82 -1.18 1.67
N TRP A 600 -13.35 0.06 1.76
CA TRP A 600 -12.80 0.77 0.62
C TRP A 600 -11.51 0.13 0.11
N ILE A 601 -10.55 -0.22 0.98
CA ILE A 601 -9.35 -0.95 0.56
C ILE A 601 -9.74 -2.29 -0.06
N ARG A 602 -10.69 -3.01 0.55
CA ARG A 602 -11.19 -4.30 0.05
C ARG A 602 -11.69 -4.19 -1.38
N ARG A 603 -12.54 -3.19 -1.65
CA ARG A 603 -13.07 -2.96 -3.00
C ARG A 603 -11.97 -2.67 -4.01
N ARG A 604 -10.94 -1.88 -3.64
CA ARG A 604 -9.81 -1.59 -4.54
C ARG A 604 -8.94 -2.81 -4.84
N VAL A 605 -8.75 -3.70 -3.88
CA VAL A 605 -8.04 -4.97 -4.10
C VAL A 605 -8.87 -5.91 -4.99
N GLU A 606 -10.18 -5.99 -4.76
CA GLU A 606 -11.12 -6.78 -5.56
C GLU A 606 -11.13 -6.35 -7.03
N ASP A 607 -11.24 -5.04 -7.26
CA ASP A 607 -11.24 -4.41 -8.59
C ASP A 607 -9.85 -4.35 -9.24
N ASN A 608 -8.80 -4.83 -8.55
CA ASN A 608 -7.38 -4.75 -8.95
C ASN A 608 -6.95 -3.34 -9.37
N VAL A 609 -7.34 -2.33 -8.58
CA VAL A 609 -6.93 -0.94 -8.81
C VAL A 609 -5.43 -0.81 -8.56
N GLY A 610 -4.71 -0.16 -9.49
CA GLY A 610 -3.28 0.08 -9.39
C GLY A 610 -2.87 0.74 -8.06
N TRP A 611 -1.74 0.30 -7.50
CA TRP A 611 -1.27 0.78 -6.19
C TRP A 611 -1.07 2.30 -6.15
N ASP A 612 -0.61 2.91 -7.26
CA ASP A 612 -0.55 4.36 -7.45
C ASP A 612 -1.89 5.06 -7.19
N LYS A 613 -2.99 4.50 -7.71
CA LYS A 613 -4.34 5.05 -7.55
C LYS A 613 -4.88 4.80 -6.15
N ILE A 614 -4.62 3.64 -5.56
CA ILE A 614 -5.01 3.38 -4.16
C ILE A 614 -4.34 4.40 -3.24
N VAL A 615 -3.03 4.60 -3.41
CA VAL A 615 -2.26 5.54 -2.59
C VAL A 615 -2.63 6.99 -2.87
N SER A 616 -2.88 7.35 -4.13
CA SER A 616 -3.41 8.66 -4.49
C SER A 616 -4.73 8.96 -3.77
N GLY A 617 -5.65 7.99 -3.73
CA GLY A 617 -6.93 8.16 -3.02
C GLY A 617 -6.77 8.33 -1.51
N ILE A 618 -5.70 7.79 -0.92
CA ILE A 618 -5.35 7.96 0.49
C ILE A 618 -4.67 9.31 0.74
N ILE A 619 -3.62 9.63 -0.02
CA ILE A 619 -2.82 10.85 0.16
C ILE A 619 -3.67 12.08 -0.16
N LEU A 620 -4.30 12.11 -1.33
CA LEU A 620 -5.12 13.25 -1.80
C LEU A 620 -6.55 13.22 -1.26
N GLY A 621 -6.93 12.18 -0.50
CA GLY A 621 -8.28 12.01 0.03
C GLY A 621 -8.79 13.28 0.72
N THR A 622 -9.94 13.78 0.25
CA THR A 622 -10.68 14.91 0.84
C THR A 622 -11.99 14.42 1.43
N SER A 623 -12.49 15.13 2.45
CA SER A 623 -13.80 14.82 3.03
C SER A 623 -14.95 15.27 2.16
N ARG A 624 -14.89 16.51 1.61
CA ARG A 624 -15.93 17.04 0.72
C ARG A 624 -15.58 16.84 -0.74
N LEU A 625 -16.61 16.67 -1.55
CA LEU A 625 -16.53 16.84 -3.00
C LEU A 625 -16.31 18.32 -3.35
N PRO A 626 -15.67 18.66 -4.48
CA PRO A 626 -15.54 20.04 -4.93
C PRO A 626 -16.91 20.75 -4.99
N GLY A 627 -17.02 21.90 -4.33
CA GLY A 627 -18.26 22.70 -4.28
C GLY A 627 -19.33 22.21 -3.30
N GLN A 628 -19.14 21.06 -2.64
CA GLN A 628 -20.10 20.53 -1.66
C GLN A 628 -20.12 21.38 -0.38
N THR A 629 -21.32 21.74 0.06
CA THR A 629 -21.53 22.46 1.32
C THR A 629 -21.33 21.55 2.53
N PHE A 630 -21.09 22.12 3.71
CA PHE A 630 -20.96 21.33 4.94
C PHE A 630 -22.24 20.55 5.29
N GLU A 631 -23.41 21.12 5.00
CA GLU A 631 -24.70 20.46 5.25
C GLU A 631 -24.90 19.22 4.39
N GLU A 632 -24.62 19.32 3.09
CA GLU A 632 -24.65 18.19 2.15
C GLU A 632 -23.64 17.11 2.54
N PHE A 633 -22.44 17.51 2.96
CA PHE A 633 -21.43 16.59 3.48
C PHE A 633 -21.92 15.85 4.73
N MET A 634 -22.48 16.56 5.72
CA MET A 634 -23.02 15.92 6.92
C MET A 634 -24.11 14.91 6.59
N ALA A 635 -25.01 15.27 5.67
CA ALA A 635 -26.08 14.38 5.22
C ALA A 635 -25.51 13.13 4.53
N GLN A 636 -24.59 13.29 3.57
CA GLN A 636 -23.96 12.20 2.84
C GLN A 636 -23.19 11.25 3.78
N GLN A 637 -22.35 11.78 4.69
CA GLN A 637 -21.58 10.95 5.62
C GLN A 637 -22.48 10.14 6.57
N SER A 638 -23.60 10.73 6.96
CA SER A 638 -24.56 10.05 7.84
C SER A 638 -25.26 8.89 7.12
N GLN A 639 -25.45 8.96 5.79
CA GLN A 639 -25.97 7.85 5.00
C GLN A 639 -25.03 6.62 5.04
N PHE A 640 -23.70 6.81 5.12
CA PHE A 640 -22.75 5.68 5.18
C PHE A 640 -22.73 4.94 6.53
N THR A 641 -23.38 5.50 7.54
CA THR A 641 -23.40 4.96 8.91
C THR A 641 -24.80 4.61 9.41
N SER A 642 -25.84 4.93 8.63
CA SER A 642 -27.21 4.50 8.87
C SER A 642 -27.28 2.97 9.00
N THR A 643 -28.08 2.47 9.94
CA THR A 643 -28.36 1.03 10.07
C THR A 643 -29.60 0.60 9.30
N THR A 644 -30.40 1.56 8.81
CA THR A 644 -31.57 1.31 7.98
C THR A 644 -31.19 1.42 6.50
N ASP A 645 -30.84 2.61 6.01
CA ASP A 645 -30.54 2.88 4.60
C ASP A 645 -29.06 3.22 4.38
N ARG A 646 -28.19 2.25 4.64
CA ARG A 646 -26.75 2.44 4.53
C ARG A 646 -26.33 2.62 3.07
N ALA A 647 -25.85 3.80 2.72
CA ALA A 647 -25.18 4.03 1.44
C ALA A 647 -23.81 3.32 1.40
N ASP A 648 -23.36 2.94 0.20
CA ASP A 648 -22.04 2.36 0.03
C ASP A 648 -20.98 3.45 -0.03
N PHE A 649 -20.10 3.49 0.96
CA PHE A 649 -18.96 4.39 1.00
C PHE A 649 -17.95 4.08 -0.13
N THR A 650 -17.86 2.83 -0.57
CA THR A 650 -16.85 2.40 -1.55
C THR A 650 -17.15 2.89 -2.97
N ALA A 651 -18.42 3.23 -3.23
CA ALA A 651 -18.89 3.80 -4.48
C ALA A 651 -18.53 5.28 -4.69
N LEU A 652 -18.03 5.98 -3.66
CA LEU A 652 -17.50 7.33 -3.83
C LEU A 652 -16.30 7.32 -4.79
N ASP A 653 -16.10 8.45 -5.47
CA ASP A 653 -14.86 8.73 -6.18
C ASP A 653 -13.66 8.44 -5.28
N ASN A 654 -12.54 8.04 -5.88
CA ASN A 654 -11.38 7.43 -5.22
C ASN A 654 -10.76 8.28 -4.09
N THR A 655 -11.43 8.37 -2.94
CA THR A 655 -11.07 9.19 -1.78
C THR A 655 -11.13 8.36 -0.49
N MET A 656 -10.06 8.43 0.29
CA MET A 656 -9.95 7.84 1.62
C MET A 656 -9.39 8.87 2.60
N PRO A 657 -10.22 9.82 3.09
CA PRO A 657 -9.77 10.86 4.01
C PRO A 657 -9.35 10.31 5.38
N HIS A 658 -9.85 9.14 5.78
CA HIS A 658 -9.69 8.61 7.14
C HIS A 658 -8.24 8.34 7.56
N TYR A 659 -7.31 8.23 6.60
CA TYR A 659 -5.87 8.12 6.88
C TYR A 659 -5.31 9.33 7.63
N TRP A 660 -5.76 10.53 7.30
CA TRP A 660 -5.31 11.78 7.93
C TRP A 660 -6.05 12.08 9.25
N ALA A 661 -7.09 11.31 9.58
CA ALA A 661 -7.89 11.46 10.79
C ALA A 661 -7.28 10.79 12.04
N ARG A 662 -6.12 10.14 11.89
CA ARG A 662 -5.47 9.37 12.95
C ARG A 662 -4.87 10.27 14.03
N SER A 663 -5.20 9.97 15.29
CA SER A 663 -4.80 10.76 16.45
C SER A 663 -3.33 10.62 16.83
N ASN A 664 -2.66 9.56 16.36
CA ASN A 664 -1.20 9.39 16.47
C ASN A 664 -0.41 10.10 15.36
N MET A 665 -1.08 10.89 14.51
CA MET A 665 -0.46 11.72 13.45
C MET A 665 -1.04 13.13 13.45
N THR A 666 -1.22 13.71 14.64
CA THR A 666 -1.75 15.09 14.75
C THR A 666 -0.66 16.14 14.52
N VAL A 667 0.59 15.82 14.83
CA VAL A 667 1.76 16.67 14.62
C VAL A 667 2.30 16.48 13.19
N PRO A 668 2.75 17.55 12.50
CA PRO A 668 3.29 17.44 11.14
C PRO A 668 4.49 16.47 11.01
N SER A 669 5.39 16.43 12.00
CA SER A 669 6.54 15.51 12.00
C SER A 669 6.08 14.05 12.01
N ASP A 670 5.09 13.69 12.83
CA ASP A 670 4.53 12.34 12.87
C ASP A 670 3.91 11.94 11.53
N LYS A 671 3.31 12.90 10.82
CA LYS A 671 2.80 12.68 9.46
C LYS A 671 3.91 12.39 8.47
N ALA A 672 4.99 13.16 8.52
CA ALA A 672 6.16 12.98 7.66
C ALA A 672 6.82 11.60 7.90
N LEU A 673 6.98 11.20 9.16
CA LEU A 673 7.49 9.87 9.52
C LEU A 673 6.57 8.76 9.01
N ALA A 674 5.28 8.81 9.34
CA ALA A 674 4.32 7.80 8.92
C ALA A 674 4.22 7.70 7.39
N PHE A 675 4.32 8.83 6.68
CA PHE A 675 4.38 8.87 5.22
C PHE A 675 5.64 8.17 4.69
N GLY A 676 6.82 8.49 5.24
CA GLY A 676 8.09 7.88 4.89
C GLY A 676 8.09 6.37 5.08
N PHE A 677 7.61 5.89 6.23
CA PHE A 677 7.45 4.46 6.50
C PHE A 677 6.46 3.82 5.53
N THR A 678 5.22 4.33 5.48
CA THR A 678 4.12 3.67 4.76
C THR A 678 4.40 3.58 3.27
N PHE A 679 4.82 4.69 2.66
CA PHE A 679 4.83 4.80 1.20
C PHE A 679 6.23 4.77 0.59
N LEU A 680 7.28 5.15 1.32
CA LEU A 680 8.65 5.19 0.80
C LEU A 680 9.53 4.05 1.32
N GLY A 681 9.10 3.34 2.36
CA GLY A 681 9.91 2.31 3.02
C GLY A 681 11.16 2.90 3.68
N MET A 682 11.11 4.17 4.09
CA MET A 682 12.23 4.91 4.65
C MET A 682 11.99 5.20 6.14
N ARG A 683 13.06 5.12 6.94
CA ARG A 683 13.04 5.44 8.37
C ARG A 683 13.65 6.81 8.58
N LEU A 684 12.81 7.82 8.85
CA LEU A 684 13.25 9.21 8.99
C LEU A 684 13.45 9.65 10.45
N ASP A 685 13.27 8.74 11.41
CA ASP A 685 13.24 9.05 12.84
C ASP A 685 14.54 9.69 13.33
N CYS A 686 15.69 9.17 12.89
CA CYS A 686 16.99 9.73 13.26
C CYS A 686 17.16 11.16 12.72
N ALA A 687 16.61 11.45 11.54
CA ALA A 687 16.69 12.76 10.90
C ALA A 687 15.98 13.86 11.69
N GLN A 688 15.10 13.53 12.64
CA GLN A 688 14.42 14.53 13.49
C GLN A 688 15.37 15.31 14.39
N CYS A 689 16.43 14.65 14.87
CA CYS A 689 17.31 15.19 15.91
C CYS A 689 18.72 15.49 15.38
N HIS A 690 19.20 14.70 14.43
CA HIS A 690 20.54 14.81 13.84
C HIS A 690 20.52 14.29 12.41
N LYS A 691 21.63 14.36 11.65
CA LYS A 691 21.68 13.73 10.33
C LYS A 691 21.49 12.21 10.45
N HIS A 692 20.70 11.62 9.54
CA HIS A 692 20.55 10.19 9.46
C HIS A 692 21.92 9.48 9.31
N PRO A 693 22.23 8.45 10.13
CA PRO A 693 23.55 7.80 10.14
C PRO A 693 23.85 6.97 8.88
N PHE A 694 22.80 6.50 8.23
CA PHE A 694 22.86 5.53 7.13
C PHE A 694 22.28 6.07 5.81
N ASP A 695 21.92 7.35 5.79
CA ASP A 695 21.34 8.00 4.62
C ASP A 695 21.78 9.46 4.51
N GLU A 696 21.45 10.11 3.40
CA GLU A 696 21.87 11.49 3.12
C GLU A 696 21.03 12.55 3.85
N TRP A 697 19.90 12.17 4.45
CA TRP A 697 18.93 13.10 5.05
C TRP A 697 19.49 13.82 6.29
N SER A 698 19.61 15.14 6.19
CA SER A 698 19.95 15.99 7.33
C SER A 698 18.74 16.34 8.18
N LYS A 699 18.98 16.93 9.36
CA LYS A 699 17.93 17.50 10.21
C LYS A 699 17.13 18.58 9.49
N GLN A 700 17.84 19.45 8.75
CA GLN A 700 17.23 20.52 7.96
C GLN A 700 16.34 19.95 6.84
N ASP A 701 16.77 18.88 6.17
CA ASP A 701 15.96 18.24 5.13
C ASP A 701 14.65 17.68 5.72
N PHE A 702 14.71 17.06 6.90
CA PHE A 702 13.51 16.56 7.57
C PHE A 702 12.57 17.69 8.00
N GLU A 703 13.09 18.79 8.53
CA GLU A 703 12.31 19.98 8.90
C GLU A 703 11.61 20.58 7.67
N LEU A 704 12.33 20.77 6.56
CA LEU A 704 11.77 21.28 5.31
C LEU A 704 10.80 20.30 4.62
N PHE A 705 11.00 19.00 4.78
CA PHE A 705 10.05 17.99 4.30
C PHE A 705 8.76 17.97 5.15
N THR A 706 8.88 18.23 6.45
CA THR A 706 7.75 18.31 7.38
C THR A 706 6.77 19.44 7.00
N GLU A 707 7.24 20.50 6.36
CA GLU A 707 6.42 21.64 5.93
C GLU A 707 5.26 21.24 5.01
N PHE A 708 5.41 20.20 4.18
CA PHE A 708 4.33 19.68 3.32
C PHE A 708 3.11 19.18 4.11
N PHE A 709 3.30 18.80 5.38
CA PHE A 709 2.25 18.20 6.21
C PHE A 709 1.58 19.19 7.17
N THR A 710 2.10 20.42 7.28
CA THR A 710 1.64 21.44 8.24
C THR A 710 0.20 21.88 7.98
N ARG A 711 -0.19 21.98 6.70
CA ARG A 711 -1.50 22.45 6.22
C ARG A 711 -2.57 21.37 6.15
N ILE A 712 -2.20 20.10 6.29
CA ILE A 712 -3.15 18.97 6.27
C ILE A 712 -3.83 18.89 7.64
N LYS A 713 -5.13 19.19 7.73
CA LYS A 713 -5.87 19.17 9.00
C LYS A 713 -6.98 18.13 9.01
N PHE A 714 -7.24 17.58 10.19
CA PHE A 714 -8.47 16.85 10.49
C PHE A 714 -9.19 17.57 11.62
N GLY A 715 -10.39 18.10 11.36
CA GLY A 715 -11.09 18.94 12.32
C GLY A 715 -12.35 19.58 11.75
N VAL A 716 -12.68 20.78 12.24
CA VAL A 716 -13.80 21.57 11.74
C VAL A 716 -13.21 22.76 10.97
N PRO A 717 -13.40 22.85 9.65
CA PRO A 717 -12.85 23.96 8.88
C PRO A 717 -13.57 25.28 9.22
N PRO A 718 -12.93 26.45 9.00
CA PRO A 718 -13.46 27.75 9.42
C PRO A 718 -14.85 28.07 8.85
N ASP A 719 -15.12 27.68 7.61
CA ASP A 719 -16.41 27.88 6.93
C ASP A 719 -17.55 27.04 7.54
N ALA A 720 -17.22 25.91 8.19
CA ALA A 720 -18.19 25.03 8.84
C ALA A 720 -18.39 25.30 10.34
N ALA A 721 -17.53 26.11 10.97
CA ALA A 721 -17.48 26.24 12.43
C ALA A 721 -18.83 26.57 13.07
N VAL A 722 -19.54 27.55 12.52
CA VAL A 722 -20.85 28.01 13.03
C VAL A 722 -21.91 26.92 12.89
N LEU A 723 -22.04 26.34 11.70
CA LEU A 723 -23.05 25.32 11.42
C LEU A 723 -22.76 24.02 12.19
N HIS A 724 -21.49 23.64 12.33
CA HIS A 724 -21.07 22.52 13.15
C HIS A 724 -21.48 22.71 14.62
N GLU A 725 -21.26 23.89 15.20
CA GLU A 725 -21.67 24.19 16.57
C GLU A 725 -23.19 24.20 16.74
N GLN A 726 -23.92 24.83 15.80
CA GLN A 726 -25.39 24.85 15.82
C GLN A 726 -25.98 23.44 15.75
N SER A 727 -25.54 22.62 14.79
CA SER A 727 -25.96 21.22 14.63
C SER A 727 -25.68 20.40 15.89
N ARG A 728 -24.49 20.55 16.49
CA ARG A 728 -24.15 19.89 17.76
C ARG A 728 -25.12 20.27 18.89
N ASN A 729 -25.45 21.55 19.03
CA ASN A 729 -26.36 22.05 20.07
C ASN A 729 -27.81 21.56 19.86
N MET A 730 -28.27 21.51 18.61
CA MET A 730 -29.63 21.03 18.25
C MET A 730 -29.84 19.54 18.55
N LEU A 731 -28.78 18.73 18.47
CA LEU A 731 -28.86 17.29 18.77
C LEU A 731 -29.01 16.99 20.27
N GLY A 732 -28.96 18.01 21.14
CA GLY A 732 -29.13 17.84 22.59
C GLY A 732 -28.01 17.02 23.25
N VAL A 733 -26.85 16.90 22.59
CA VAL A 733 -25.71 16.16 23.12
C VAL A 733 -25.07 17.00 24.23
N PRO A 734 -25.00 16.53 25.49
CA PRO A 734 -24.62 17.37 26.62
C PRO A 734 -23.17 17.88 26.53
N VAL A 735 -22.99 19.20 26.60
CA VAL A 735 -21.67 19.87 26.48
C VAL A 735 -20.78 19.66 27.72
N LYS A 736 -21.39 19.45 28.91
CA LYS A 736 -20.72 19.40 30.22
C LYS A 736 -20.70 18.01 30.91
N LEU A 737 -21.12 16.92 30.24
CA LEU A 737 -21.09 15.60 30.89
C LEU A 737 -19.75 14.89 30.75
N ASN A 738 -19.25 14.41 31.87
CA ASN A 738 -17.93 13.85 32.06
C ASN A 738 -17.86 12.39 31.56
N THR A 739 -17.81 12.20 30.24
CA THR A 739 -17.05 11.13 29.56
C THR A 739 -17.28 11.19 28.05
N ALA A 740 -16.21 11.25 27.25
CA ALA A 740 -16.25 11.21 25.79
C ALA A 740 -17.01 9.98 25.25
N ALA A 741 -17.12 8.90 26.05
CA ALA A 741 -17.86 7.69 25.74
C ALA A 741 -19.37 7.93 25.53
N LEU A 742 -20.02 8.74 26.38
CA LEU A 742 -21.45 9.02 26.24
C LEU A 742 -21.76 9.87 25.00
N ARG A 743 -20.87 10.82 24.67
CA ARG A 743 -20.99 11.59 23.41
C ARG A 743 -20.91 10.68 22.19
N ARG A 744 -19.93 9.77 22.19
CA ARG A 744 -19.78 8.74 21.15
C ARG A 744 -21.03 7.87 21.02
N GLN A 745 -21.59 7.40 22.13
CA GLN A 745 -22.81 6.59 22.10
C GLN A 745 -24.01 7.36 21.52
N SER A 746 -24.17 8.64 21.88
CA SER A 746 -25.23 9.50 21.34
C SER A 746 -25.09 9.70 19.83
N TYR A 747 -23.89 10.04 19.34
CA TYR A 747 -23.67 10.21 17.89
C TYR A 747 -23.83 8.91 17.12
N LEU A 748 -23.32 7.78 17.64
CA LEU A 748 -23.53 6.47 17.02
C LEU A 748 -25.02 6.16 16.87
N ARG A 749 -25.84 6.46 17.89
CA ARG A 749 -27.30 6.26 17.83
C ARG A 749 -27.94 7.17 16.78
N ILE A 750 -27.63 8.46 16.79
CA ILE A 750 -28.22 9.46 15.86
C ILE A 750 -27.84 9.13 14.41
N ALA A 751 -26.57 8.82 14.18
CA ALA A 751 -26.08 8.46 12.85
C ALA A 751 -26.66 7.13 12.36
N ALA A 752 -26.86 6.15 13.26
CA ALA A 752 -27.57 4.91 12.92
C ALA A 752 -29.02 5.15 12.47
N GLU A 753 -29.71 6.16 13.01
CA GLU A 753 -31.03 6.63 12.55
C GLU A 753 -30.98 7.29 11.15
N GLY A 754 -29.80 7.46 10.55
CA GLY A 754 -29.60 8.16 9.28
C GLY A 754 -29.68 9.68 9.39
N ARG A 755 -29.71 10.22 10.62
CA ARG A 755 -29.81 11.66 10.84
C ARG A 755 -28.43 12.32 10.75
N PRO A 756 -28.31 13.50 10.11
CA PRO A 756 -27.05 14.24 10.05
C PRO A 756 -26.44 14.50 11.42
N ILE A 757 -25.15 14.19 11.57
CA ILE A 757 -24.33 14.61 12.72
C ILE A 757 -23.24 15.59 12.26
N PRO A 758 -22.72 16.45 13.14
CA PRO A 758 -21.62 17.36 12.80
C PRO A 758 -20.30 16.58 12.65
N TRP A 759 -20.06 16.08 11.44
CA TRP A 759 -18.85 15.33 11.08
C TRP A 759 -17.61 16.24 11.05
N ARG A 760 -16.47 15.69 11.44
CA ARG A 760 -15.14 16.31 11.23
C ARG A 760 -14.58 15.92 9.88
N GLU A 761 -13.66 16.72 9.39
CA GLU A 761 -13.25 16.73 8.00
C GLU A 761 -11.75 16.79 7.84
N VAL A 762 -11.25 16.15 6.79
CA VAL A 762 -9.92 16.42 6.25
C VAL A 762 -10.02 17.58 5.27
N TYR A 763 -9.23 18.62 5.54
CA TYR A 763 -9.15 19.80 4.70
C TYR A 763 -7.72 20.37 4.71
N ILE A 764 -7.43 21.20 3.72
CA ILE A 764 -6.14 21.88 3.59
C ILE A 764 -6.31 23.32 4.03
N GLU A 765 -5.55 23.73 5.05
CA GLU A 765 -5.48 25.14 5.45
C GLU A 765 -4.78 25.96 4.36
N PRO A 766 -5.20 27.21 4.12
CA PRO A 766 -4.43 28.12 3.30
C PRO A 766 -3.06 28.39 3.92
N ALA A 767 -2.09 28.81 3.09
CA ALA A 767 -0.80 29.25 3.58
C ALA A 767 -0.97 30.44 4.54
N LYS A 768 -0.24 30.41 5.66
CA LYS A 768 -0.31 31.45 6.70
C LYS A 768 0.60 32.64 6.43
N THR A 769 1.62 32.44 5.59
CA THR A 769 2.66 33.40 5.27
C THR A 769 2.81 33.51 3.75
N ASP A 770 3.32 34.65 3.28
CA ASP A 770 3.56 34.89 1.85
C ASP A 770 4.61 33.95 1.25
N LYS A 771 5.49 33.41 2.10
CA LYS A 771 6.51 32.42 1.74
C LYS A 771 6.52 31.30 2.77
N GLN A 772 6.48 30.05 2.30
CA GLN A 772 6.59 28.84 3.10
C GLN A 772 7.59 27.89 2.42
N PRO A 773 8.89 28.01 2.72
CA PRO A 773 9.91 27.17 2.10
C PRO A 773 9.76 25.72 2.59
N ALA A 774 9.81 24.78 1.66
CA ALA A 774 9.79 23.35 1.92
C ALA A 774 10.73 22.65 0.94
N LYS A 775 11.08 21.39 1.20
CA LYS A 775 11.99 20.61 0.34
C LYS A 775 11.56 19.16 0.30
N LEU A 776 11.41 18.62 -0.91
CA LEU A 776 11.24 17.18 -1.11
C LEU A 776 12.56 16.46 -0.80
N LEU A 777 12.52 15.23 -0.32
CA LEU A 777 13.75 14.47 -0.04
C LEU A 777 14.54 14.29 -1.35
N GLY A 778 15.79 14.76 -1.37
CA GLY A 778 16.67 14.77 -2.55
C GLY A 778 16.34 15.81 -3.62
N GLY A 779 15.28 16.60 -3.43
CA GLY A 779 14.82 17.65 -4.36
C GLY A 779 15.36 19.05 -4.04
N GLN A 780 14.90 20.04 -4.80
CA GLN A 780 15.19 21.45 -4.56
C GLN A 780 14.20 22.07 -3.56
N GLU A 781 14.53 23.25 -3.03
CA GLU A 781 13.58 24.03 -2.22
C GLU A 781 12.43 24.56 -3.07
N ILE A 782 11.21 24.52 -2.51
CA ILE A 782 9.96 24.90 -3.14
C ILE A 782 9.18 25.81 -2.19
N ASP A 783 8.48 26.81 -2.71
CA ASP A 783 7.57 27.64 -1.93
C ASP A 783 6.14 27.09 -1.96
N LEU A 784 5.67 26.56 -0.82
CA LEU A 784 4.34 25.99 -0.70
C LEU A 784 3.22 27.04 -0.67
N SER A 785 3.53 28.33 -0.45
CA SER A 785 2.52 29.39 -0.45
C SER A 785 1.79 29.52 -1.79
N GLN A 786 2.47 29.14 -2.88
CA GLN A 786 1.96 29.17 -4.25
C GLN A 786 1.08 27.96 -4.60
N THR A 787 0.97 26.97 -3.72
CA THR A 787 0.26 25.72 -3.98
C THR A 787 -0.99 25.59 -3.12
N LYS A 788 -2.11 25.23 -3.76
CA LYS A 788 -3.40 25.02 -3.07
C LYS A 788 -3.38 23.79 -2.17
N ASP A 789 -2.84 22.66 -2.65
CA ASP A 789 -2.69 21.43 -1.89
C ASP A 789 -1.25 20.88 -1.97
N PRO A 790 -0.43 21.01 -0.92
CA PRO A 790 0.93 20.49 -0.90
C PRO A 790 1.05 18.97 -1.17
N ARG A 791 -0.03 18.21 -0.95
CA ARG A 791 -0.04 16.75 -1.14
C ARG A 791 0.04 16.35 -2.62
N GLU A 792 -0.39 17.21 -3.53
CA GLU A 792 -0.27 16.98 -4.98
C GLU A 792 1.19 16.93 -5.41
N LEU A 793 2.02 17.81 -4.86
CA LEU A 793 3.47 17.81 -5.08
C LEU A 793 4.12 16.54 -4.53
N LEU A 794 3.72 16.09 -3.32
CA LEU A 794 4.19 14.83 -2.75
C LEU A 794 3.83 13.64 -3.64
N MET A 795 2.57 13.57 -4.11
CA MET A 795 2.10 12.47 -4.96
C MET A 795 2.83 12.44 -6.30
N ARG A 796 3.00 13.59 -6.97
CA ARG A 796 3.78 13.67 -8.22
C ARG A 796 5.22 13.25 -8.01
N TRP A 797 5.86 13.75 -6.95
CA TRP A 797 7.24 13.40 -6.61
C TRP A 797 7.42 11.89 -6.38
N MET A 798 6.46 11.22 -5.73
CA MET A 798 6.50 9.77 -5.52
C MET A 798 6.42 8.93 -6.80
N LEU A 799 5.77 9.46 -7.84
CA LEU A 799 5.55 8.75 -9.10
C LEU A 799 6.59 9.08 -10.18
N ASN A 800 7.41 10.09 -9.95
CA ASN A 800 8.37 10.58 -10.95
C ASN A 800 9.75 9.92 -10.82
N GLU A 801 10.41 9.74 -11.97
CA GLU A 801 11.80 9.30 -12.03
C GLU A 801 12.79 10.40 -11.68
N PRO A 802 13.96 10.11 -11.06
CA PRO A 802 14.45 8.81 -10.58
C PRO A 802 13.93 8.36 -9.18
N ASN A 803 12.84 8.95 -8.65
CA ASN A 803 12.32 8.65 -7.32
C ASN A 803 11.58 7.30 -7.22
N HIS A 804 12.29 6.19 -7.37
CA HIS A 804 11.64 4.89 -7.29
C HIS A 804 11.36 4.39 -5.85
N TYR A 805 11.52 5.20 -4.79
CA TYR A 805 11.29 4.71 -3.42
C TYR A 805 9.87 4.16 -3.25
N PHE A 806 8.87 4.80 -3.86
CA PHE A 806 7.48 4.38 -3.78
C PHE A 806 7.25 2.95 -4.32
N ALA A 807 7.62 2.71 -5.58
CA ALA A 807 7.48 1.39 -6.20
C ALA A 807 8.41 0.36 -5.54
N LYS A 808 9.66 0.75 -5.23
CA LYS A 808 10.66 -0.11 -4.61
C LYS A 808 10.23 -0.61 -3.23
N ALA A 809 9.67 0.26 -2.39
CA ALA A 809 9.19 -0.11 -1.07
C ALA A 809 8.08 -1.17 -1.17
N PHE A 810 7.11 -0.94 -2.04
CA PHE A 810 6.01 -1.89 -2.23
C PHE A 810 6.50 -3.21 -2.80
N VAL A 811 7.26 -3.20 -3.90
CA VAL A 811 7.83 -4.42 -4.51
C VAL A 811 8.65 -5.22 -3.51
N ASN A 812 9.50 -4.56 -2.72
CA ASN A 812 10.34 -5.22 -1.73
C ASN A 812 9.51 -5.86 -0.60
N ARG A 813 8.42 -5.24 -0.15
CA ARG A 813 7.48 -5.81 0.82
C ARG A 813 6.76 -7.03 0.27
N ILE A 814 6.27 -6.96 -0.97
CA ILE A 814 5.61 -8.10 -1.62
C ILE A 814 6.61 -9.26 -1.79
N TRP A 815 7.85 -8.97 -2.19
CA TRP A 815 8.90 -9.97 -2.24
C TRP A 815 9.16 -10.60 -0.86
N ALA A 816 9.35 -9.77 0.18
CA ALA A 816 9.58 -10.24 1.55
C ALA A 816 8.44 -11.12 2.07
N HIS A 817 7.19 -10.82 1.69
CA HIS A 817 6.04 -11.67 2.02
C HIS A 817 6.23 -13.10 1.52
N TYR A 818 6.67 -13.30 0.27
CA TYR A 818 6.87 -14.63 -0.33
C TYR A 818 8.15 -15.34 0.10
N PHE A 819 9.21 -14.60 0.44
CA PHE A 819 10.54 -15.18 0.72
C PHE A 819 10.98 -15.10 2.19
N ASN A 820 10.17 -14.52 3.08
CA ASN A 820 10.50 -14.18 4.48
C ASN A 820 11.59 -13.10 4.64
N VAL A 821 12.28 -12.75 3.56
CA VAL A 821 13.40 -11.81 3.54
C VAL A 821 13.26 -10.95 2.29
N GLY A 822 13.36 -9.64 2.46
CA GLY A 822 13.31 -8.70 1.34
C GLY A 822 14.58 -8.77 0.50
N ILE A 823 14.52 -8.25 -0.74
CA ILE A 823 15.72 -7.99 -1.53
C ILE A 823 16.59 -6.93 -0.82
N ILE A 824 15.92 -5.97 -0.18
CA ILE A 824 16.45 -5.13 0.91
C ILE A 824 15.82 -5.63 2.20
N ASN A 825 16.63 -5.91 3.22
CA ASN A 825 16.14 -6.43 4.50
C ASN A 825 16.76 -5.64 5.66
N PRO A 826 15.97 -5.13 6.63
CA PRO A 826 14.51 -5.18 6.75
C PRO A 826 13.73 -4.58 5.57
N PRO A 827 12.48 -5.02 5.29
CA PRO A 827 11.74 -4.63 4.10
C PRO A 827 11.35 -3.14 4.04
N ASP A 828 11.35 -2.45 5.19
CA ASP A 828 11.03 -1.04 5.41
C ASP A 828 12.25 -0.21 5.84
N ASP A 829 13.46 -0.63 5.46
CA ASP A 829 14.70 0.09 5.73
C ASP A 829 15.49 0.37 4.44
N LEU A 830 14.84 1.09 3.52
CA LEU A 830 15.44 1.51 2.26
C LEU A 830 16.32 2.74 2.53
N ASN A 831 17.64 2.52 2.62
CA ASN A 831 18.64 3.57 2.76
C ASN A 831 19.92 3.23 1.98
N GLN A 832 20.80 4.22 1.74
CA GLN A 832 22.02 4.05 0.92
C GLN A 832 23.03 3.06 1.52
N ALA A 833 23.05 2.91 2.86
CA ALA A 833 23.89 1.95 3.55
C ALA A 833 23.26 0.55 3.67
N ASN A 834 22.02 0.34 3.20
CA ASN A 834 21.34 -0.96 3.17
C ASN A 834 21.00 -1.35 1.71
N PRO A 835 22.02 -1.62 0.88
CA PRO A 835 21.81 -1.91 -0.53
C PRO A 835 21.10 -3.26 -0.76
N PRO A 836 20.37 -3.40 -1.88
CA PRO A 836 19.70 -4.66 -2.23
C PRO A 836 20.71 -5.81 -2.43
N SER A 837 20.41 -7.00 -1.90
CA SER A 837 21.19 -8.22 -2.13
C SER A 837 21.31 -8.56 -3.61
N ASN A 838 20.29 -8.21 -4.39
CA ASN A 838 20.26 -8.34 -5.84
C ASN A 838 19.61 -7.10 -6.49
N LYS A 839 20.41 -6.07 -6.76
CA LYS A 839 19.92 -4.82 -7.37
C LYS A 839 19.20 -5.06 -8.71
N ALA A 840 19.78 -5.89 -9.57
CA ALA A 840 19.22 -6.12 -10.91
C ALA A 840 17.83 -6.78 -10.87
N LEU A 841 17.60 -7.68 -9.91
CA LEU A 841 16.28 -8.27 -9.66
C LEU A 841 15.28 -7.21 -9.19
N LEU A 842 15.67 -6.37 -8.22
CA LEU A 842 14.80 -5.33 -7.68
C LEU A 842 14.42 -4.30 -8.76
N ASP A 843 15.41 -3.84 -9.54
CA ASP A 843 15.18 -2.89 -10.65
C ASP A 843 14.21 -3.48 -11.69
N TYR A 844 14.37 -4.75 -12.06
CA TYR A 844 13.47 -5.45 -13.00
C TYR A 844 12.02 -5.49 -12.49
N LEU A 845 11.83 -5.90 -11.23
CA LEU A 845 10.49 -5.98 -10.63
C LEU A 845 9.85 -4.61 -10.47
N VAL A 846 10.63 -3.59 -10.09
CA VAL A 846 10.16 -2.20 -9.96
C VAL A 846 9.71 -1.66 -11.30
N GLN A 847 10.53 -1.80 -12.35
CA GLN A 847 10.17 -1.31 -13.67
C GLN A 847 8.91 -2.02 -14.20
N GLY A 848 8.87 -3.36 -14.12
CA GLY A 848 7.69 -4.10 -14.56
C GLY A 848 6.42 -3.76 -13.76
N PHE A 849 6.56 -3.46 -12.46
CA PHE A 849 5.43 -3.02 -11.64
C PHE A 849 4.90 -1.65 -12.10
N ILE A 850 5.79 -0.70 -12.40
CA ILE A 850 5.43 0.61 -12.96
C ILE A 850 4.76 0.44 -14.34
N ASP A 851 5.39 -0.32 -15.24
CA ASP A 851 4.90 -0.54 -16.61
C ASP A 851 3.52 -1.24 -16.64
N SER A 852 3.24 -2.09 -15.64
CA SER A 852 1.94 -2.75 -15.48
C SER A 852 0.81 -1.79 -15.02
N GLY A 853 1.13 -0.53 -14.74
CA GLY A 853 0.20 0.41 -14.10
C GLY A 853 0.01 0.10 -12.61
N TYR A 854 1.09 -0.32 -11.95
CA TYR A 854 1.11 -0.70 -10.54
C TYR A 854 0.15 -1.85 -10.18
N ASP A 855 0.02 -2.83 -11.07
CA ASP A 855 -0.87 -3.98 -10.93
C ASP A 855 -0.32 -4.97 -9.87
N MET A 856 -1.03 -5.10 -8.75
CA MET A 856 -0.67 -6.03 -7.68
C MET A 856 -0.72 -7.49 -8.15
N LYS A 857 -1.77 -7.90 -8.87
CA LYS A 857 -1.90 -9.27 -9.38
C LYS A 857 -0.78 -9.62 -10.35
N TRP A 858 -0.34 -8.67 -11.19
CA TRP A 858 0.86 -8.85 -12.03
C TRP A 858 2.10 -9.16 -11.20
N LEU A 859 2.34 -8.42 -10.10
CA LEU A 859 3.51 -8.63 -9.26
C LEU A 859 3.47 -9.98 -8.54
N HIS A 860 2.31 -10.35 -7.95
CA HIS A 860 2.11 -11.65 -7.31
C HIS A 860 2.35 -12.80 -8.31
N ARG A 861 1.74 -12.71 -9.50
CA ARG A 861 1.90 -13.69 -10.58
C ARG A 861 3.36 -13.83 -11.03
N THR A 862 4.06 -12.71 -11.20
CA THR A 862 5.45 -12.68 -11.67
C THR A 862 6.37 -13.38 -10.67
N ILE A 863 6.16 -13.15 -9.38
CA ILE A 863 6.94 -13.79 -8.32
C ILE A 863 6.62 -15.28 -8.22
N THR A 864 5.35 -15.67 -8.14
CA THR A 864 4.96 -17.07 -7.86
C THR A 864 5.16 -18.01 -9.04
N ASN A 865 5.15 -17.52 -10.28
CA ASN A 865 5.51 -18.31 -11.46
C ASN A 865 7.03 -18.53 -11.60
N SER A 866 7.87 -17.81 -10.85
CA SER A 866 9.32 -18.01 -10.93
C SER A 866 9.74 -19.39 -10.41
N ARG A 867 10.76 -19.97 -11.05
CA ARG A 867 11.43 -21.17 -10.53
C ARG A 867 11.99 -20.91 -9.12
N THR A 868 12.47 -19.69 -8.85
CA THR A 868 12.99 -19.26 -7.55
C THR A 868 11.96 -19.41 -6.42
N TYR A 869 10.70 -18.98 -6.63
CA TYR A 869 9.65 -19.18 -5.63
C TYR A 869 9.32 -20.66 -5.43
N GLN A 870 9.42 -21.46 -6.49
CA GLN A 870 9.09 -22.90 -6.50
C GLN A 870 10.25 -23.80 -6.06
N LEU A 871 11.28 -23.24 -5.44
CA LEU A 871 12.38 -24.01 -4.86
C LEU A 871 11.92 -24.82 -3.63
N SER A 872 12.49 -26.01 -3.46
CA SER A 872 12.33 -26.78 -2.22
C SER A 872 13.02 -26.05 -1.07
N TRP A 873 12.48 -26.22 0.13
CA TRP A 873 13.10 -25.74 1.37
C TRP A 873 14.31 -26.56 1.79
N ARG A 874 14.46 -27.78 1.24
CA ARG A 874 15.58 -28.67 1.56
C ARG A 874 16.87 -28.10 0.96
N PRO A 875 17.86 -27.70 1.77
CA PRO A 875 19.10 -27.16 1.26
C PRO A 875 20.01 -28.27 0.71
N ASN A 876 20.94 -27.86 -0.16
CA ASN A 876 22.09 -28.65 -0.59
C ASN A 876 23.38 -28.14 0.12
N PRO A 877 24.53 -28.82 -0.04
CA PRO A 877 25.76 -28.43 0.66
C PRO A 877 26.23 -26.99 0.42
N THR A 878 25.97 -26.42 -0.76
CA THR A 878 26.43 -25.08 -1.15
C THR A 878 25.54 -23.96 -0.64
N ASN A 879 24.25 -24.25 -0.37
CA ASN A 879 23.26 -23.22 -0.05
C ASN A 879 22.74 -23.27 1.40
N ARG A 880 23.12 -24.27 2.20
CA ARG A 880 22.69 -24.45 3.60
C ARG A 880 22.91 -23.26 4.55
N LYS A 881 23.79 -22.33 4.18
CA LYS A 881 24.10 -21.11 4.97
C LYS A 881 23.56 -19.84 4.32
N ASP A 882 22.97 -19.93 3.13
CA ASP A 882 22.39 -18.77 2.47
C ASP A 882 21.07 -18.40 3.15
N THR A 883 20.94 -17.14 3.53
CA THR A 883 19.75 -16.61 4.19
C THR A 883 19.14 -15.41 3.47
N ARG A 884 19.76 -14.94 2.36
CA ARG A 884 19.39 -13.67 1.72
C ARG A 884 19.43 -13.67 0.18
N ASN A 885 19.96 -14.72 -0.45
CA ASN A 885 20.15 -14.78 -1.90
C ASN A 885 19.14 -15.68 -2.62
N PHE A 886 18.11 -16.16 -1.91
CA PHE A 886 16.96 -16.87 -2.48
C PHE A 886 17.33 -18.20 -3.17
N SER A 887 18.35 -18.89 -2.65
CA SER A 887 18.82 -20.18 -3.16
C SER A 887 17.93 -21.37 -2.83
N HIS A 888 16.98 -21.22 -1.92
CA HIS A 888 15.99 -22.21 -1.50
C HIS A 888 14.82 -21.50 -0.81
N ALA A 889 13.71 -22.22 -0.60
CA ALA A 889 12.60 -21.68 0.18
C ALA A 889 12.95 -21.70 1.67
N VAL A 890 12.68 -20.58 2.37
CA VAL A 890 12.88 -20.51 3.82
C VAL A 890 11.57 -20.90 4.50
N LEU A 891 11.65 -21.82 5.47
CA LEU A 891 10.51 -22.20 6.30
C LEU A 891 9.98 -20.97 7.05
N ARG A 892 8.68 -20.71 6.91
CA ARG A 892 8.01 -19.55 7.50
C ARG A 892 6.94 -19.99 8.47
N ARG A 893 6.83 -19.33 9.62
CA ARG A 893 5.67 -19.55 10.50
C ARG A 893 4.41 -18.99 9.83
N LEU A 894 3.27 -19.65 10.03
CA LEU A 894 1.98 -19.09 9.64
C LEU A 894 1.69 -17.79 10.43
N PRO A 895 1.26 -16.70 9.76
CA PRO A 895 0.78 -15.51 10.46
C PRO A 895 -0.40 -15.83 11.37
N ALA A 896 -0.60 -15.04 12.43
CA ALA A 896 -1.61 -15.28 13.46
C ALA A 896 -3.00 -15.67 12.92
N GLU A 897 -3.52 -14.86 12.00
CA GLU A 897 -4.84 -15.08 11.42
C GLU A 897 -4.91 -16.39 10.63
N VAL A 898 -3.85 -16.68 9.86
CA VAL A 898 -3.74 -17.89 9.03
C VAL A 898 -3.56 -19.14 9.87
N ALA A 899 -2.78 -19.08 10.95
CA ALA A 899 -2.58 -20.20 11.87
C ALA A 899 -3.90 -20.63 12.53
N ILE A 900 -4.66 -19.67 13.05
CA ILE A 900 -5.96 -19.97 13.68
C ILE A 900 -6.97 -20.44 12.64
N ASP A 901 -7.05 -19.78 11.48
CA ASP A 901 -7.94 -20.23 10.40
C ASP A 901 -7.59 -21.63 9.90
N ALA A 902 -6.31 -22.00 9.83
CA ALA A 902 -5.85 -23.34 9.46
C ALA A 902 -6.31 -24.39 10.48
N ILE A 903 -6.24 -24.10 11.79
CA ILE A 903 -6.75 -24.99 12.86
C ILE A 903 -8.27 -25.16 12.71
N LEU A 904 -8.99 -24.05 12.51
CA LEU A 904 -10.44 -24.06 12.30
C LEU A 904 -10.82 -24.89 11.07
N GLN A 905 -10.12 -24.70 9.95
CA GLN A 905 -10.36 -25.41 8.71
C GLN A 905 -10.04 -26.90 8.82
N ALA A 906 -8.89 -27.28 9.41
CA ALA A 906 -8.45 -28.67 9.51
C ALA A 906 -9.38 -29.52 10.39
N THR A 907 -10.01 -28.91 11.40
CA THR A 907 -10.91 -29.60 12.35
C THR A 907 -12.38 -29.53 11.96
N ALA A 908 -12.76 -28.64 11.03
CA ALA A 908 -14.13 -28.45 10.58
C ALA A 908 -14.66 -29.65 9.77
N ASN A 909 -15.97 -29.87 9.87
CA ASN A 909 -16.71 -30.77 8.99
C ASN A 909 -16.63 -30.33 7.51
N GLN A 910 -17.00 -31.20 6.57
CA GLN A 910 -16.79 -30.92 5.14
C GLN A 910 -17.52 -29.65 4.66
N LYS A 911 -18.74 -29.43 5.15
CA LYS A 911 -19.55 -28.27 4.78
C LYS A 911 -18.90 -26.97 5.24
N THR A 912 -18.50 -26.90 6.51
CA THR A 912 -17.87 -25.72 7.12
C THR A 912 -16.49 -25.48 6.50
N MET A 913 -15.71 -26.53 6.22
CA MET A 913 -14.43 -26.40 5.51
C MET A 913 -14.59 -25.75 4.13
N ASN A 914 -15.53 -26.24 3.31
CA ASN A 914 -15.80 -25.66 1.99
C ASN A 914 -16.30 -24.21 2.08
N GLN A 915 -17.06 -23.88 3.13
CA GLN A 915 -17.47 -22.50 3.42
C GLN A 915 -16.26 -21.61 3.75
N LEU A 916 -15.30 -22.07 4.56
CA LEU A 916 -14.10 -21.27 4.90
C LEU A 916 -13.21 -20.98 3.69
N VAL A 917 -13.26 -21.82 2.64
CA VAL A 917 -12.52 -21.60 1.39
C VAL A 917 -13.23 -20.60 0.47
N SER A 918 -14.56 -20.67 0.40
CA SER A 918 -15.38 -19.84 -0.52
C SER A 918 -15.89 -18.53 0.10
N GLN A 919 -15.94 -18.44 1.42
CA GLN A 919 -16.47 -17.31 2.18
C GLN A 919 -15.47 -16.87 3.24
N THR A 920 -15.26 -15.56 3.37
CA THR A 920 -14.24 -15.02 4.26
C THR A 920 -14.78 -14.43 5.56
N ASP A 921 -16.09 -14.19 5.68
CA ASP A 921 -16.65 -13.40 6.81
C ASP A 921 -16.50 -14.09 8.17
N ARG A 922 -16.32 -15.42 8.18
CA ARG A 922 -16.11 -16.23 9.39
C ARG A 922 -14.64 -16.45 9.72
N ARG A 923 -13.73 -15.90 8.91
CA ARG A 923 -12.29 -16.12 9.04
C ARG A 923 -11.63 -15.05 9.89
N LYS A 924 -10.57 -15.41 10.59
CA LYS A 924 -9.75 -14.46 11.36
C LYS A 924 -9.02 -13.47 10.45
N ILE A 925 -8.73 -13.83 9.19
CA ILE A 925 -8.13 -12.87 8.23
C ILE A 925 -9.04 -11.69 7.90
N SER A 926 -10.36 -11.80 8.07
CA SER A 926 -11.31 -10.68 7.90
C SER A 926 -11.56 -9.90 9.20
N GLN A 927 -10.94 -10.31 10.31
CA GLN A 927 -11.11 -9.61 11.59
C GLN A 927 -10.17 -8.41 11.67
N HIS A 928 -10.77 -7.25 11.91
CA HIS A 928 -10.07 -5.99 12.10
C HIS A 928 -10.18 -5.54 13.56
N PRO A 929 -9.10 -4.98 14.14
CA PRO A 929 -9.10 -4.56 15.53
C PRO A 929 -10.13 -3.46 15.76
N LEU A 930 -11.08 -3.72 16.66
CA LEU A 930 -12.08 -2.76 17.10
C LEU A 930 -11.54 -1.83 18.20
N SER A 931 -10.29 -1.98 18.66
CA SER A 931 -9.71 -1.12 19.70
C SER A 931 -8.18 -1.28 19.73
N PHE A 932 -7.49 -0.32 20.34
CA PHE A 932 -6.05 -0.43 20.65
C PHE A 932 -5.78 -1.27 21.91
N GLN A 933 -6.79 -1.57 22.71
CA GLN A 933 -6.62 -2.36 23.93
C GLN A 933 -6.46 -3.84 23.59
N ALA A 934 -5.38 -4.47 24.06
CA ALA A 934 -5.13 -5.90 23.87
C ALA A 934 -6.33 -6.78 24.29
N ARG A 935 -7.05 -6.41 25.35
CA ARG A 935 -8.25 -7.15 25.81
C ARG A 935 -9.42 -7.19 24.82
N ALA A 936 -9.41 -6.34 23.79
CA ALA A 936 -10.43 -6.29 22.75
C ALA A 936 -10.05 -7.08 21.48
N ILE A 937 -8.87 -7.71 21.48
CA ILE A 937 -8.42 -8.62 20.44
C ILE A 937 -8.53 -10.03 20.98
N ASP A 938 -8.94 -10.94 20.10
CA ASP A 938 -8.96 -12.37 20.37
C ASP A 938 -7.61 -12.83 20.94
N PHE A 939 -7.64 -13.52 22.07
CA PHE A 939 -6.44 -13.98 22.78
C PHE A 939 -5.55 -14.83 21.87
N SER A 940 -6.17 -15.71 21.06
CA SER A 940 -5.45 -16.54 20.09
C SER A 940 -4.63 -15.70 19.10
N LEU A 941 -5.19 -14.60 18.60
CA LEU A 941 -4.49 -13.73 17.65
C LEU A 941 -3.32 -12.97 18.29
N LEU A 942 -3.44 -12.59 19.56
CA LEU A 942 -2.33 -11.98 20.30
C LEU A 942 -1.19 -12.95 20.55
N VAL A 943 -1.49 -14.19 20.97
CA VAL A 943 -0.48 -15.23 21.20
C VAL A 943 0.37 -15.48 19.94
N PHE A 944 -0.27 -15.45 18.77
CA PHE A 944 0.41 -15.64 17.50
C PHE A 944 0.95 -14.34 16.87
N GLY A 945 0.94 -13.20 17.57
CA GLY A 945 1.65 -11.99 17.15
C GLY A 945 0.91 -11.11 16.14
N LYS A 946 -0.43 -11.07 16.18
CA LYS A 946 -1.22 -10.12 15.37
C LYS A 946 -0.83 -8.67 15.71
N PRO A 947 -0.52 -7.83 14.71
CA PRO A 947 -0.19 -6.42 14.95
C PRO A 947 -1.41 -5.66 15.48
N LEU A 948 -1.17 -4.74 16.42
CA LEU A 948 -2.19 -3.83 16.93
C LEU A 948 -2.45 -2.66 15.97
N ARG A 949 -1.58 -2.44 14.97
CA ARG A 949 -1.56 -1.29 14.05
C ARG A 949 -1.33 0.00 14.81
N THR A 950 -0.39 -0.04 15.74
CA THR A 950 0.03 1.09 16.58
C THR A 950 1.07 1.95 15.90
N THR A 951 1.81 1.33 14.97
CA THR A 951 2.81 1.96 14.11
C THR A 951 2.55 1.54 12.67
N ASN A 952 3.16 2.24 11.71
CA ASN A 952 3.17 1.84 10.31
C ASN A 952 4.42 0.97 9.96
N CYS A 953 5.09 0.42 10.97
CA CYS A 953 6.28 -0.43 10.81
C CYS A 953 5.91 -1.84 10.39
N ASP A 954 6.65 -2.42 9.43
CA ASP A 954 6.48 -3.84 9.08
C ASP A 954 6.87 -4.77 10.25
N CYS A 955 7.72 -4.27 11.15
CA CYS A 955 8.20 -4.94 12.35
C CYS A 955 7.14 -5.15 13.45
N GLU A 956 5.99 -4.48 13.41
CA GLU A 956 4.96 -4.65 14.45
C GLU A 956 4.36 -6.06 14.45
N ARG A 957 4.30 -6.71 13.28
CA ARG A 957 3.86 -8.10 13.16
C ARG A 957 4.98 -9.03 13.63
N GLN A 958 4.76 -9.69 14.77
CA GLN A 958 5.71 -10.63 15.35
C GLN A 958 5.53 -12.02 14.72
N ASN A 959 6.60 -12.55 14.14
CA ASN A 959 6.58 -13.86 13.48
C ASN A 959 7.54 -14.87 14.14
N GLU A 960 8.23 -14.46 15.18
CA GLU A 960 9.13 -15.25 15.98
C GLU A 960 8.35 -16.32 16.77
N PRO A 961 8.90 -17.53 16.89
CA PRO A 961 8.30 -18.58 17.71
C PRO A 961 8.36 -18.20 19.19
N THR A 962 7.28 -18.45 19.92
CA THR A 962 7.22 -18.23 21.37
C THR A 962 6.73 -19.46 22.13
N LEU A 963 7.10 -19.57 23.41
CA LEU A 963 6.62 -20.65 24.28
C LEU A 963 5.08 -20.62 24.42
N LEU A 964 4.48 -19.44 24.49
CA LEU A 964 3.03 -19.27 24.62
C LEU A 964 2.27 -19.88 23.42
N GLN A 965 2.80 -19.78 22.21
CA GLN A 965 2.21 -20.40 21.03
C GLN A 965 2.20 -21.92 21.14
N SER A 966 3.30 -22.51 21.61
CA SER A 966 3.39 -23.97 21.81
C SER A 966 2.44 -24.45 22.91
N LEU A 967 2.27 -23.66 23.98
CA LEU A 967 1.32 -23.96 25.05
C LEU A 967 -0.12 -23.87 24.56
N TYR A 968 -0.44 -22.89 23.71
CA TYR A 968 -1.77 -22.71 23.15
C TYR A 968 -2.21 -23.92 22.33
N VAL A 969 -1.38 -24.37 21.38
CA VAL A 969 -1.74 -25.49 20.48
C VAL A 969 -1.85 -26.84 21.22
N ARG A 970 -1.22 -26.97 22.39
CA ARG A 970 -1.23 -28.23 23.16
C ARG A 970 -2.39 -28.32 24.15
N ASN A 971 -2.64 -27.24 24.90
CA ASN A 971 -3.39 -27.32 26.14
C ASN A 971 -4.49 -26.25 26.29
N ASP A 972 -4.62 -25.30 25.36
CA ASP A 972 -5.63 -24.24 25.50
C ASP A 972 -7.04 -24.79 25.28
N GLU A 973 -7.99 -24.33 26.10
CA GLU A 973 -9.38 -24.79 26.08
C GLU A 973 -10.08 -24.50 24.73
N GLU A 974 -9.80 -23.35 24.11
CA GLU A 974 -10.34 -23.00 22.79
C GLU A 974 -9.81 -23.96 21.72
N MET A 975 -8.51 -24.25 21.76
CA MET A 975 -7.89 -25.21 20.84
C MET A 975 -8.44 -26.62 21.02
N LEU A 976 -8.54 -27.12 22.25
CA LEU A 976 -9.05 -28.47 22.51
C LEU A 976 -10.54 -28.58 22.15
N THR A 977 -11.32 -27.52 22.35
CA THR A 977 -12.73 -27.47 21.91
C THR A 977 -12.86 -27.57 20.39
N ASN A 978 -11.91 -27.03 19.63
CA ASN A 978 -11.92 -27.13 18.17
C ASN A 978 -11.89 -28.59 17.66
N LEU A 979 -11.29 -29.51 18.41
CA LEU A 979 -11.26 -30.95 18.08
C LEU A 979 -12.57 -31.67 18.39
N THR A 980 -13.38 -31.14 19.32
CA THR A 980 -14.59 -31.81 19.86
C THR A 980 -15.89 -31.08 19.53
N ARG A 981 -15.82 -29.96 18.80
CA ARG A 981 -16.97 -29.14 18.42
C ARG A 981 -18.04 -29.93 17.65
N ALA A 982 -19.30 -29.52 17.79
CA ALA A 982 -20.45 -30.17 17.16
C ALA A 982 -20.40 -30.14 15.61
N ASP A 983 -19.79 -29.12 15.02
CA ASP A 983 -19.57 -28.98 13.57
C ASP A 983 -18.17 -29.45 13.12
N GLY A 984 -17.52 -30.30 13.92
CA GLY A 984 -16.20 -30.84 13.66
C GLY A 984 -16.25 -32.09 12.78
N TRP A 985 -15.16 -32.36 12.04
CA TRP A 985 -15.06 -33.54 11.18
C TRP A 985 -15.23 -34.85 11.96
N LEU A 986 -14.69 -34.92 13.18
CA LEU A 986 -14.84 -36.12 14.03
C LEU A 986 -16.28 -36.40 14.44
N MET A 987 -17.19 -35.41 14.40
CA MET A 987 -18.61 -35.60 14.70
C MET A 987 -19.40 -36.18 13.50
N GLU A 988 -18.86 -36.07 12.28
CA GLU A 988 -19.41 -36.75 11.10
C GLU A 988 -19.19 -38.26 11.19
N LEU A 989 -18.16 -38.68 11.93
CA LEU A 989 -17.79 -40.07 12.17
C LEU A 989 -18.61 -40.63 13.34
N LYS A 990 -19.89 -40.96 13.10
CA LYS A 990 -20.70 -41.72 14.09
C LYS A 990 -20.07 -43.09 14.35
N ASN A 991 -20.23 -43.61 15.58
CA ASN A 991 -19.81 -44.93 16.10
C ASN A 991 -19.97 -46.12 15.13
N ALA A 992 -19.20 -46.14 14.05
CA ALA A 992 -19.22 -47.14 13.02
C ALA A 992 -18.00 -48.04 13.20
N SER A 993 -18.22 -49.36 13.21
CA SER A 993 -17.13 -50.32 13.06
C SER A 993 -16.64 -50.24 11.62
N LEU A 994 -15.53 -49.53 11.41
CA LEU A 994 -14.96 -49.26 10.09
C LEU A 994 -13.96 -50.34 9.69
N LYS A 995 -14.02 -50.77 8.42
CA LYS A 995 -13.08 -51.70 7.80
C LYS A 995 -11.68 -51.08 7.73
N PRO A 996 -10.59 -51.89 7.64
CA PRO A 996 -9.23 -51.38 7.54
C PRO A 996 -9.01 -50.37 6.40
N SER A 997 -9.59 -50.62 5.22
CA SER A 997 -9.53 -49.70 4.07
C SER A 997 -10.21 -48.36 4.33
N GLU A 998 -11.24 -48.33 5.19
CA GLU A 998 -11.93 -47.11 5.58
C GLU A 998 -11.09 -46.35 6.63
N GLN A 999 -10.39 -47.04 7.52
CA GLN A 999 -9.43 -46.43 8.45
C GLN A 999 -8.24 -45.79 7.72
N GLU A 1000 -7.68 -46.47 6.71
CA GLU A 1000 -6.64 -45.90 5.83
C GLU A 1000 -7.10 -44.62 5.14
N ALA A 1001 -8.34 -44.60 4.65
CA ALA A 1001 -8.93 -43.42 4.04
C ALA A 1001 -9.07 -42.26 5.05
N LEU A 1002 -9.46 -42.54 6.30
CA LEU A 1002 -9.58 -41.53 7.35
C LEU A 1002 -8.23 -41.00 7.82
N VAL A 1003 -7.21 -41.86 7.96
CA VAL A 1003 -5.83 -41.41 8.23
C VAL A 1003 -5.37 -40.51 7.09
N THR A 1004 -5.54 -40.94 5.83
CA THR A 1004 -5.20 -40.11 4.66
C THR A 1004 -5.90 -38.75 4.71
N GLU A 1005 -7.18 -38.74 5.04
CA GLU A 1005 -7.98 -37.53 5.16
C GLU A 1005 -7.45 -36.60 6.26
N ALA A 1006 -7.06 -37.11 7.42
CA ALA A 1006 -6.45 -36.31 8.50
C ALA A 1006 -5.16 -35.61 8.05
N TYR A 1007 -4.28 -36.31 7.31
CA TYR A 1007 -3.05 -35.74 6.76
C TYR A 1007 -3.33 -34.67 5.69
N LEU A 1008 -4.28 -34.91 4.79
CA LEU A 1008 -4.64 -33.93 3.76
C LEU A 1008 -5.26 -32.65 4.36
N ARG A 1009 -6.05 -32.77 5.43
CA ARG A 1009 -6.68 -31.63 6.13
C ARG A 1009 -5.68 -30.76 6.86
N THR A 1010 -4.61 -31.36 7.37
CA THR A 1010 -3.63 -30.68 8.23
C THR A 1010 -2.38 -30.29 7.44
N LEU A 1011 -1.68 -31.27 6.88
CA LEU A 1011 -0.38 -31.13 6.24
C LEU A 1011 -0.48 -30.94 4.72
N SER A 1012 -1.67 -31.10 4.13
CA SER A 1012 -1.90 -30.92 2.68
C SER A 1012 -1.14 -31.89 1.77
N ARG A 1013 -0.76 -33.06 2.31
CA ARG A 1013 -0.09 -34.15 1.58
C ARG A 1013 -0.60 -35.51 2.03
N PHE A 1014 -0.25 -36.55 1.26
CA PHE A 1014 -0.49 -37.93 1.70
C PHE A 1014 0.49 -38.31 2.84
N PRO A 1015 0.08 -39.19 3.77
CA PRO A 1015 1.00 -39.75 4.75
C PRO A 1015 2.06 -40.60 4.06
N GLU A 1016 3.28 -40.53 4.55
CA GLU A 1016 4.34 -41.46 4.17
C GLU A 1016 3.99 -42.90 4.61
N PRO A 1017 4.60 -43.94 4.00
CA PRO A 1017 4.30 -45.33 4.35
C PRO A 1017 4.48 -45.65 5.84
N MET A 1018 5.49 -45.04 6.49
CA MET A 1018 5.70 -45.22 7.93
C MET A 1018 4.65 -44.48 8.76
N GLU A 1019 4.35 -43.23 8.41
CA GLU A 1019 3.32 -42.41 9.05
C GLU A 1019 1.94 -43.08 8.99
N MET A 1020 1.58 -43.65 7.83
CA MET A 1020 0.34 -44.43 7.67
C MET A 1020 0.33 -45.64 8.61
N LYS A 1021 1.41 -46.41 8.62
CA LYS A 1021 1.54 -47.61 9.46
C LYS A 1021 1.43 -47.28 10.95
N GLU A 1022 2.14 -46.26 11.42
CA GLU A 1022 2.12 -45.83 12.82
C GLU A 1022 0.75 -45.29 13.23
N SER A 1023 0.10 -44.50 12.37
CA SER A 1023 -1.25 -43.99 12.59
C SER A 1023 -2.26 -45.12 12.75
N LEU A 1024 -2.26 -46.10 11.85
CA LEU A 1024 -3.16 -47.26 11.94
C LEU A 1024 -2.89 -48.10 13.20
N GLN A 1025 -1.62 -48.29 13.57
CA GLN A 1025 -1.25 -48.99 14.79
C GLN A 1025 -1.74 -48.25 16.06
N HIS A 1026 -1.76 -46.92 16.05
CA HIS A 1026 -2.32 -46.12 17.15
C HIS A 1026 -3.84 -46.29 17.24
N LEU A 1027 -4.55 -46.14 16.12
CA LEU A 1027 -6.01 -46.31 16.04
C LEU A 1027 -6.47 -47.70 16.53
N GLN A 1028 -5.65 -48.74 16.34
CA GLN A 1028 -5.95 -50.09 16.83
C GLN A 1028 -5.79 -50.25 18.35
N LYS A 1029 -5.06 -49.34 19.02
CA LYS A 1029 -4.81 -49.37 20.47
C LYS A 1029 -5.83 -48.55 21.27
N THR A 1030 -6.54 -47.62 20.62
CA THR A 1030 -7.57 -46.78 21.27
C THR A 1030 -8.90 -47.51 21.41
N ALA A 1031 -9.76 -47.05 22.32
CA ALA A 1031 -11.04 -47.72 22.57
C ALA A 1031 -12.02 -47.57 21.39
N THR A 1032 -11.92 -46.45 20.68
CA THR A 1032 -12.68 -46.19 19.45
C THR A 1032 -11.80 -45.61 18.35
N VAL A 1033 -12.22 -45.76 17.09
CA VAL A 1033 -11.55 -45.12 15.94
C VAL A 1033 -11.63 -43.59 16.05
N GLN A 1034 -12.73 -43.05 16.58
CA GLN A 1034 -12.92 -41.62 16.77
C GLN A 1034 -11.90 -41.04 17.76
N GLU A 1035 -11.64 -41.75 18.87
CA GLU A 1035 -10.59 -41.39 19.84
C GLU A 1035 -9.20 -41.45 19.21
N GLY A 1036 -8.89 -42.51 18.45
CA GLY A 1036 -7.61 -42.60 17.73
C GLY A 1036 -7.40 -41.48 16.72
N LEU A 1037 -8.45 -41.07 16.00
CA LEU A 1037 -8.40 -39.94 15.06
C LEU A 1037 -8.33 -38.58 15.77
N HIS A 1038 -8.94 -38.45 16.94
CA HIS A 1038 -8.78 -37.28 17.80
C HIS A 1038 -7.31 -37.09 18.19
N ASP A 1039 -6.67 -38.13 18.69
CA ASP A 1039 -5.25 -38.09 19.07
C ASP A 1039 -4.35 -37.81 17.87
N LEU A 1040 -4.63 -38.45 16.73
CA LEU A 1040 -3.88 -38.23 15.49
C LEU A 1040 -3.99 -36.78 15.02
N LEU A 1041 -5.20 -36.21 14.98
CA LEU A 1041 -5.39 -34.80 14.62
C LEU A 1041 -4.67 -33.87 15.59
N TRP A 1042 -4.79 -34.11 16.89
CA TRP A 1042 -4.07 -33.32 17.89
C TRP A 1042 -2.56 -33.39 17.66
N ALA A 1043 -2.01 -34.57 17.37
CA ALA A 1043 -0.59 -34.75 17.08
C ALA A 1043 -0.17 -33.99 15.81
N LEU A 1044 -0.94 -34.10 14.72
CA LEU A 1044 -0.68 -33.43 13.45
C LEU A 1044 -0.70 -31.90 13.58
N LEU A 1045 -1.69 -31.34 14.29
CA LEU A 1045 -1.79 -29.90 14.55
C LEU A 1045 -0.62 -29.36 15.38
N ASN A 1046 0.04 -30.22 16.16
CA ASN A 1046 1.18 -29.89 17.00
C ASN A 1046 2.55 -30.11 16.33
N THR A 1047 2.56 -30.53 15.05
CA THR A 1047 3.81 -30.66 14.28
C THR A 1047 4.35 -29.28 13.87
N GLN A 1048 5.68 -29.21 13.68
CA GLN A 1048 6.31 -28.04 13.07
C GLN A 1048 5.81 -27.83 11.63
N GLU A 1049 5.57 -28.91 10.90
CA GLU A 1049 5.08 -28.88 9.53
C GLU A 1049 3.71 -28.20 9.41
N PHE A 1050 2.80 -28.44 10.36
CA PHE A 1050 1.48 -27.81 10.34
C PHE A 1050 1.56 -26.29 10.52
N ILE A 1051 2.35 -25.82 11.49
CA ILE A 1051 2.42 -24.39 11.84
C ILE A 1051 3.39 -23.59 10.96
N THR A 1052 4.01 -24.25 9.98
CA THR A 1052 4.90 -23.63 9.01
C THR A 1052 4.36 -23.72 7.58
N ASN A 1053 4.71 -22.70 6.80
CA ASN A 1053 4.66 -22.69 5.36
C ASN A 1053 6.04 -23.10 4.83
N HIS A 1054 6.09 -24.19 4.07
CA HIS A 1054 7.33 -24.88 3.70
C HIS A 1054 7.54 -24.96 2.19
#